data_AF-A0A835V1J9-F1
#
_entry.id   AF-A0A835V1J9-F1
#
_cell.length_a   1.000
_cell.length_b   1.000
_cell.length_c   1.000
_cell.angle_alpha   90.00
_cell.angle_beta   90.00
_cell.angle_gamma   90.00
#
_symmetry.space_group_name_H-M   'P 1'
#
loop_
_entity.id
_entity.type
_entity.pdbx_description
1 polymer ?
#
loop_
_entity_poly.entity_id
_entity_poly.type
_entity_poly.pdbx_seq_one_letter_code
_entity_poly.pdbx_strand_id
1 'polypeptide(L)'
;MPLHLPKLFFLNIQVQIVLVLFTNVAAYSFLNLLLICQGNNYSSPSPYESRLGLLLENLTLSVPHSPSLYMKDSTYVDSSSEIFALAQCLPDVQSLNCTKCLMESVLLVTGNFSSNGCGRTTSAAVLFDLCFLRYSDQRFFGMPDYTFHRTFWGFRNAAHPVRFRSLARNLLSRLSQEAANASSKSAVGMTVTGEQSESKIYGLAWCMMDISTSYCMPCLLKAMEFINLMRVGGRVVLASCLLRFEIYSFFDMSVVNSTIPAVTIDHDGGNGNSTWGKGYGKRTGIIHVIAISEAVALILFFVIFLLLFLRMKMLLLLQKKNANSEEVKSDGCLFLTLHTIKAATRDFSEENKLGRGGFGEVFRGVLRDGQEIAVKRLSKTSLQGVQELENEVAFVAMLQHRNLVRLLACCLEKKEKILVYEFLPNKSLDKLLFDPGRRKQLDWGTRYKIIEGVAQGLLYLHEDSRLRVIHCDLKASNVLLDSSMNPKISDFGFAKLFGINEAQQKTGRIAGTSGYMAPEYAMHGLFSTKSDVYSYGVLVLEIITGRRNICVDDSADSVDVLSYVWHKWKHGQALHAVDPSLGDRYLPEQALRCIQLGLMCIQEDPAQRPNMGSLVVMLSTCSVALPEPSMPTFLDITGFDSCRELDVSGN
;
A
#
# COMPACT_ATOMS: atom_id res chain seq x y z
N MET A 1 -39.67 -15.81 29.61
CA MET A 1 -40.21 -15.08 28.44
C MET A 1 -39.91 -13.60 28.63
N PRO A 2 -39.39 -12.89 27.63
CA PRO A 2 -37.99 -12.88 27.16
C PRO A 2 -37.32 -11.51 27.47
N LEU A 3 -36.04 -11.33 27.83
CA LEU A 3 -34.75 -11.91 27.40
C LEU A 3 -34.46 -11.81 25.89
N HIS A 4 -34.78 -10.67 25.26
CA HIS A 4 -34.31 -10.36 23.90
C HIS A 4 -33.79 -8.93 23.66
N LEU A 5 -33.87 -8.01 24.63
CA LEU A 5 -33.43 -6.62 24.43
C LEU A 5 -31.92 -6.42 24.20
N PRO A 6 -30.99 -7.16 24.84
CA PRO A 6 -29.56 -6.90 24.65
C PRO A 6 -29.07 -7.26 23.25
N LYS A 7 -29.58 -8.35 22.67
CA LYS A 7 -29.16 -8.84 21.35
C LYS A 7 -29.62 -7.91 20.21
N LEU A 8 -30.82 -7.34 20.31
CA LEU A 8 -31.31 -6.36 19.33
C LEU A 8 -30.53 -5.04 19.40
N PHE A 9 -30.12 -4.60 20.59
CA PHE A 9 -29.34 -3.38 20.75
C PHE A 9 -27.92 -3.51 20.16
N PHE A 10 -27.27 -4.66 20.38
CA PHE A 10 -25.96 -4.96 19.77
C PHE A 10 -26.04 -5.17 18.26
N LEU A 11 -27.10 -5.81 17.75
CA LEU A 11 -27.32 -5.99 16.31
C LEU A 11 -27.58 -4.64 15.60
N ASN A 12 -28.31 -3.72 16.23
CA ASN A 12 -28.59 -2.40 15.67
C ASN A 12 -27.32 -1.52 15.60
N ILE A 13 -26.47 -1.59 16.63
CA ILE A 13 -25.16 -0.91 16.64
C ILE A 13 -24.22 -1.50 15.58
N GLN A 14 -24.21 -2.82 15.40
CA GLN A 14 -23.41 -3.47 14.36
C GLN A 14 -23.89 -3.09 12.95
N VAL A 15 -25.20 -3.04 12.70
CA VAL A 15 -25.76 -2.60 11.41
C VAL A 15 -25.47 -1.12 11.15
N GLN A 16 -25.52 -0.25 12.17
CA GLN A 16 -25.17 1.16 12.04
C GLN A 16 -23.67 1.39 11.81
N ILE A 17 -22.79 0.60 12.44
CA ILE A 17 -21.34 0.65 12.19
C ILE A 17 -21.04 0.16 10.77
N VAL A 18 -21.68 -0.92 10.31
CA VAL A 18 -21.56 -1.41 8.94
C VAL A 18 -22.07 -0.36 7.94
N LEU A 19 -23.21 0.30 8.18
CA LEU A 19 -23.68 1.40 7.32
C LEU A 19 -22.73 2.61 7.30
N VAL A 20 -22.11 2.97 8.44
CA VAL A 20 -21.13 4.07 8.51
C VAL A 20 -19.80 3.69 7.83
N LEU A 21 -19.43 2.42 7.82
CA LEU A 21 -18.29 1.89 7.07
C LEU A 21 -18.59 1.85 5.56
N PHE A 22 -19.84 1.57 5.15
CA PHE A 22 -20.23 1.59 3.73
C PHE A 22 -20.46 3.00 3.17
N THR A 23 -20.85 3.99 3.97
CA THR A 23 -21.07 5.37 3.49
C THR A 23 -19.78 6.19 3.34
N ASN A 24 -18.64 5.73 3.86
CA ASN A 24 -17.34 6.39 3.67
C ASN A 24 -16.43 5.75 2.60
N VAL A 25 -16.90 4.74 1.86
CA VAL A 25 -16.16 4.23 0.70
C VAL A 25 -16.58 5.00 -0.56
N ALA A 26 -16.19 6.27 -0.62
CA ALA A 26 -16.18 7.05 -1.87
C ALA A 26 -15.20 8.24 -1.81
N ALA A 27 -14.06 8.09 -1.12
CA ALA A 27 -12.89 8.94 -1.38
C ALA A 27 -11.87 8.11 -2.15
N TYR A 28 -12.01 8.08 -3.48
CA TYR A 28 -10.92 7.70 -4.37
C TYR A 28 -9.77 8.70 -4.13
N SER A 29 -8.74 8.31 -3.37
CA SER A 29 -7.46 9.02 -3.43
C SER A 29 -6.70 8.44 -4.61
N PHE A 30 -6.32 9.31 -5.56
CA PHE A 30 -5.61 8.87 -6.75
C PHE A 30 -4.19 8.41 -6.35
N LEU A 31 -3.67 7.36 -6.98
CA LEU A 31 -2.30 6.90 -6.72
C LEU A 31 -1.31 7.76 -7.53
N ASN A 32 -0.43 8.50 -6.85
CA ASN A 32 0.65 9.25 -7.49
C ASN A 32 1.73 8.31 -8.03
N LEU A 33 1.89 8.28 -9.35
CA LEU A 33 2.89 7.50 -10.05
C LEU A 33 4.24 8.21 -10.09
N LEU A 34 4.23 9.54 -10.07
CA LEU A 34 5.41 10.39 -10.12
C LEU A 34 5.11 11.71 -9.40
N LEU A 35 6.02 12.13 -8.51
CA LEU A 35 6.06 13.48 -7.94
C LEU A 35 7.49 13.98 -8.06
N ILE A 36 7.66 15.14 -8.70
CA ILE A 36 8.94 15.80 -8.95
C ILE A 36 8.85 17.19 -8.36
N CYS A 37 9.85 17.56 -7.56
CA CYS A 37 9.95 18.87 -6.92
C CYS A 37 11.35 19.42 -7.21
N GLN A 38 11.44 20.54 -7.93
CA GLN A 38 12.68 21.07 -8.49
C GLN A 38 12.73 22.60 -8.54
N GLY A 39 13.92 23.13 -8.81
CA GLY A 39 14.13 24.57 -8.85
C GLY A 39 14.43 25.12 -7.45
N ASN A 40 14.39 26.45 -7.35
CA ASN A 40 14.67 27.14 -6.10
C ASN A 40 13.40 27.20 -5.23
N ASN A 41 13.56 27.48 -3.94
CA ASN A 41 12.42 27.73 -3.07
C ASN A 41 12.00 29.19 -3.14
N TYR A 42 10.72 29.45 -3.41
CA TYR A 42 10.16 30.80 -3.30
C TYR A 42 9.67 31.10 -1.88
N SER A 43 9.70 32.37 -1.49
CA SER A 43 9.23 32.84 -0.19
C SER A 43 7.70 32.88 -0.11
N SER A 44 7.15 32.87 1.11
CA SER A 44 5.71 33.00 1.34
C SER A 44 5.44 33.95 2.50
N PRO A 45 4.55 34.94 2.32
CA PRO A 45 3.83 35.27 1.08
C PRO A 45 4.76 35.86 -0.01
N SER A 46 4.51 35.57 -1.29
CA SER A 46 5.23 36.21 -2.42
C SER A 46 4.33 36.41 -3.66
N PRO A 47 4.71 37.33 -4.58
CA PRO A 47 4.04 37.47 -5.87
C PRO A 47 4.03 36.17 -6.69
N TYR A 48 5.11 35.38 -6.59
CA TYR A 48 5.22 34.09 -7.26
C TYR A 48 4.14 33.11 -6.76
N GLU A 49 3.97 32.98 -5.43
CA GLU A 49 2.97 32.10 -4.82
C GLU A 49 1.54 32.48 -5.25
N SER A 50 1.22 33.78 -5.25
CA SER A 50 -0.11 34.25 -5.66
C SER A 50 -0.39 34.02 -7.14
N ARG A 51 0.59 34.31 -8.02
CA ARG A 51 0.45 34.12 -9.47
C ARG A 51 0.36 32.64 -9.83
N LEU A 52 1.16 31.78 -9.21
CA LEU A 52 1.10 30.33 -9.37
C LEU A 52 -0.28 29.79 -8.97
N GLY A 53 -0.81 30.22 -7.82
CA GLY A 53 -2.13 29.79 -7.34
C GLY A 53 -3.24 30.07 -8.35
N LEU A 54 -3.30 31.30 -8.87
CA LEU A 54 -4.28 31.70 -9.90
C LEU A 54 -4.12 30.90 -11.20
N LEU A 55 -2.89 30.68 -11.65
CA LEU A 55 -2.59 29.91 -12.85
C LEU A 55 -3.08 28.46 -12.74
N LEU A 56 -2.78 27.81 -11.61
CA LEU A 56 -3.17 26.42 -11.36
C LEU A 56 -4.69 26.27 -11.13
N GLU A 57 -5.32 27.23 -10.47
CA GLU A 57 -6.78 27.27 -10.31
C GLU A 57 -7.49 27.36 -11.66
N ASN A 58 -7.05 28.27 -12.54
CA ASN A 58 -7.61 28.43 -13.87
C ASN A 58 -7.51 27.14 -14.71
N LEU A 59 -6.35 26.48 -14.68
CA LEU A 59 -6.14 25.20 -15.37
C LEU A 59 -7.05 24.10 -14.80
N THR A 60 -7.15 24.00 -13.47
CA THR A 60 -7.95 22.97 -12.78
C THR A 60 -9.44 23.10 -13.08
N LEU A 61 -9.95 24.32 -13.24
CA LEU A 61 -11.34 24.59 -13.59
C LEU A 61 -11.62 24.37 -15.08
N SER A 62 -10.66 24.68 -15.96
CA SER A 62 -10.91 24.70 -17.41
C SER A 62 -10.66 23.36 -18.09
N VAL A 63 -9.65 22.58 -17.64
CA VAL A 63 -9.29 21.29 -18.24
C VAL A 63 -10.44 20.27 -18.29
N PRO A 64 -11.24 20.05 -17.22
CA PRO A 64 -12.36 19.10 -17.23
C PRO A 64 -13.48 19.41 -18.22
N HIS A 65 -13.49 20.63 -18.78
CA HIS A 65 -14.46 21.11 -19.77
C HIS A 65 -13.85 21.29 -21.17
N SER A 66 -12.54 21.12 -21.30
CA SER A 66 -11.84 21.19 -22.58
C SER A 66 -12.13 19.93 -23.42
N PRO A 67 -12.41 20.05 -24.74
CA PRO A 67 -12.59 18.89 -25.62
C PRO A 67 -11.41 17.92 -25.64
N SER A 68 -10.19 18.42 -25.39
CA SER A 68 -8.97 17.61 -25.36
C SER A 68 -8.54 17.17 -23.96
N LEU A 69 -9.30 17.56 -22.92
CA LEU A 69 -8.95 17.37 -21.51
C LEU A 69 -7.51 17.79 -21.19
N TYR A 70 -7.05 18.85 -21.86
CA TYR A 70 -5.69 19.37 -21.75
C TYR A 70 -5.70 20.89 -21.96
N MET A 71 -4.92 21.60 -21.14
CA MET A 71 -4.61 23.01 -21.31
C MET A 71 -3.19 23.32 -20.81
N LYS A 72 -2.59 24.36 -21.38
CA LYS A 72 -1.37 25.00 -20.90
C LYS A 72 -1.56 26.51 -20.87
N ASP A 73 -0.89 27.17 -19.93
CA ASP A 73 -0.99 28.61 -19.75
C ASP A 73 0.29 29.14 -19.08
N SER A 74 0.50 30.46 -19.14
CA SER A 74 1.63 31.10 -18.46
C SER A 74 1.25 32.45 -17.86
N THR A 75 1.99 32.89 -16.84
CA THR A 75 1.75 34.18 -16.20
C THR A 75 3.05 34.84 -15.76
N TYR A 76 3.15 36.14 -15.99
CA TYR A 76 4.29 36.94 -15.55
C TYR A 76 4.18 37.24 -14.05
N VAL A 77 5.28 36.99 -13.33
CA VAL A 77 5.44 37.40 -11.93
C VAL A 77 6.04 38.81 -11.87
N ASP A 78 7.03 39.09 -12.73
CA ASP A 78 7.62 40.42 -12.97
C ASP A 78 8.11 40.55 -14.43
N SER A 79 8.87 41.59 -14.75
CA SER A 79 9.39 41.84 -16.11
C SER A 79 10.41 40.80 -16.62
N SER A 80 10.91 39.94 -15.74
CA SER A 80 11.98 38.96 -16.00
C SER A 80 11.65 37.52 -15.59
N SER A 81 10.56 37.31 -14.84
CA SER A 81 10.13 35.99 -14.37
C SER A 81 8.70 35.65 -14.82
N GLU A 82 8.56 34.46 -15.40
CA GLU A 82 7.30 33.92 -15.93
C GLU A 82 7.12 32.48 -15.42
N ILE A 83 5.89 32.11 -15.08
CA ILE A 83 5.52 30.76 -14.65
C ILE A 83 4.80 30.09 -15.80
N PHE A 84 5.26 28.91 -16.19
CA PHE A 84 4.64 28.06 -17.20
C PHE A 84 3.96 26.89 -16.51
N ALA A 85 2.71 26.57 -16.87
CA ALA A 85 2.01 25.42 -16.34
C ALA A 85 1.18 24.70 -17.41
N LEU A 86 0.99 23.40 -17.22
CA LEU A 86 0.02 22.60 -17.97
C LEU A 86 -0.66 21.59 -17.08
N ALA A 87 -1.84 21.19 -17.50
CA ALA A 87 -2.62 20.12 -16.88
C ALA A 87 -3.30 19.29 -17.97
N GLN A 88 -3.34 17.98 -17.75
CA GLN A 88 -3.93 17.01 -18.67
C GLN A 88 -4.64 15.90 -17.91
N CYS A 89 -5.81 15.48 -18.37
CA CYS A 89 -6.44 14.24 -17.95
C CYS A 89 -6.40 13.20 -19.07
N LEU A 90 -6.60 11.92 -18.72
CA LEU A 90 -6.77 10.87 -19.71
C LEU A 90 -7.98 11.18 -20.62
N PRO A 91 -7.92 10.88 -21.94
CA PRO A 91 -8.99 11.18 -22.89
C PRO A 91 -10.39 10.67 -22.50
N ASP A 92 -10.46 9.56 -21.76
CA ASP A 92 -11.72 8.87 -21.44
C ASP A 92 -12.21 9.10 -20.00
N VAL A 93 -11.54 9.98 -19.24
CA VAL A 93 -11.92 10.21 -17.84
C VAL A 93 -13.15 11.12 -17.75
N GLN A 94 -14.09 10.77 -16.85
CA GLN A 94 -15.24 11.64 -16.57
C GLN A 94 -14.78 12.99 -15.98
N SER A 95 -15.44 14.07 -16.39
CA SER A 95 -15.13 15.45 -15.96
C SER A 95 -14.96 15.58 -14.43
N LEU A 96 -15.87 14.99 -13.64
CA LEU A 96 -15.78 15.00 -12.16
C LEU A 96 -14.50 14.34 -11.63
N ASN A 97 -14.06 13.24 -12.24
CA ASN A 97 -12.84 12.54 -11.83
C ASN A 97 -11.59 13.30 -12.28
N CYS A 98 -11.63 13.95 -13.44
CA CYS A 98 -10.59 14.87 -13.89
C CYS A 98 -10.41 16.03 -12.90
N THR A 99 -11.50 16.70 -12.52
CA THR A 99 -11.48 17.81 -11.55
C THR A 99 -10.87 17.38 -10.23
N LYS A 100 -11.33 16.25 -9.66
CA LYS A 100 -10.80 15.74 -8.39
C LYS A 100 -9.30 15.44 -8.48
N CYS A 101 -8.85 14.82 -9.57
CA CYS A 101 -7.45 14.47 -9.78
C CYS A 101 -6.55 15.71 -9.89
N LEU A 102 -6.99 16.73 -10.63
CA LEU A 102 -6.25 17.98 -10.76
C LEU A 102 -6.24 18.78 -9.45
N MET A 103 -7.34 18.81 -8.69
CA MET A 103 -7.35 19.42 -7.36
C MET A 103 -6.36 18.75 -6.40
N GLU A 104 -6.32 17.40 -6.39
CA GLU A 104 -5.35 16.66 -5.57
C GLU A 104 -3.90 16.93 -6.05
N SER A 105 -3.70 17.08 -7.37
CA SER A 105 -2.43 17.47 -7.97
C SER A 105 -1.95 18.83 -7.47
N VAL A 106 -2.81 19.85 -7.47
CA VAL A 106 -2.48 21.20 -6.98
C VAL A 106 -2.09 21.15 -5.50
N LEU A 107 -2.83 20.42 -4.68
CA LEU A 107 -2.53 20.26 -3.25
C LEU A 107 -1.14 19.64 -3.01
N LEU A 108 -0.71 18.71 -3.86
CA LEU A 108 0.61 18.09 -3.74
C LEU A 108 1.72 19.01 -4.23
N VAL A 109 1.60 19.59 -5.43
CA VAL A 109 2.69 20.40 -5.99
C VAL A 109 2.87 21.73 -5.27
N THR A 110 1.82 22.28 -4.65
CA THR A 110 1.92 23.51 -3.83
C THR A 110 2.06 23.23 -2.34
N GLY A 111 1.80 21.98 -1.91
CA GLY A 111 1.86 21.56 -0.52
C GLY A 111 3.28 21.62 0.04
N ASN A 112 3.39 21.79 1.36
CA ASN A 112 4.70 21.79 2.03
C ASN A 112 5.34 20.39 2.00
N PHE A 113 6.67 20.31 2.09
CA PHE A 113 7.37 19.01 2.20
C PHE A 113 6.85 18.15 3.36
N SER A 114 6.45 18.77 4.48
CA SER A 114 5.87 18.09 5.65
C SER A 114 4.52 17.41 5.39
N SER A 115 3.85 17.68 4.26
CA SER A 115 2.61 17.05 3.82
C SER A 115 2.81 16.20 2.54
N ASN A 116 4.03 15.73 2.28
CA ASN A 116 4.42 15.04 1.04
C ASN A 116 4.21 15.88 -0.24
N GLY A 117 4.22 17.21 -0.13
CA GLY A 117 4.18 18.11 -1.27
C GLY A 117 5.55 18.64 -1.69
N CYS A 118 5.59 19.53 -2.68
CA CYS A 118 6.85 20.04 -3.25
C CYS A 118 7.47 21.25 -2.55
N GLY A 119 6.93 21.70 -1.41
CA GLY A 119 7.65 22.60 -0.52
C GLY A 119 8.07 23.93 -1.12
N ARG A 120 7.14 24.60 -1.80
CA ARG A 120 7.32 25.93 -2.40
C ARG A 120 8.49 26.01 -3.38
N THR A 121 8.71 24.95 -4.16
CA THR A 121 9.69 24.95 -5.24
C THR A 121 9.17 25.69 -6.47
N THR A 122 10.06 26.30 -7.26
CA THR A 122 9.71 27.01 -8.50
C THR A 122 9.39 26.09 -9.68
N SER A 123 9.59 24.78 -9.54
CA SER A 123 9.20 23.78 -10.52
C SER A 123 8.67 22.52 -9.83
N ALA A 124 7.59 21.96 -10.35
CA ALA A 124 7.06 20.69 -9.87
C ALA A 124 6.22 19.99 -10.93
N ALA A 125 6.18 18.66 -10.86
CA ALA A 125 5.30 17.84 -11.69
C ALA A 125 4.73 16.69 -10.88
N VAL A 126 3.47 16.35 -11.14
CA VAL A 126 2.81 15.19 -10.56
C VAL A 126 2.03 14.45 -11.64
N LEU A 127 2.20 13.12 -11.67
CA LEU A 127 1.43 12.23 -12.52
C LEU A 127 0.66 11.24 -11.65
N PHE A 128 -0.65 11.24 -11.82
CA PHE A 128 -1.56 10.21 -11.33
C PHE A 128 -1.96 9.25 -12.46
N ASP A 129 -2.65 8.16 -12.11
CA ASP A 129 -3.26 7.29 -13.11
C ASP A 129 -4.29 7.99 -14.01
N LEU A 130 -4.87 9.11 -13.57
CA LEU A 130 -5.94 9.81 -14.30
C LEU A 130 -5.55 11.17 -14.89
N CYS A 131 -4.53 11.83 -14.32
CA CYS A 131 -4.16 13.18 -14.72
C CYS A 131 -2.68 13.48 -14.48
N PHE A 132 -2.20 14.51 -15.15
CA PHE A 132 -0.87 15.08 -15.06
C PHE A 132 -0.96 16.58 -14.82
N LEU A 133 -0.11 17.11 -13.95
CA LEU A 133 0.03 18.54 -13.73
C LEU A 133 1.51 18.88 -13.58
N ARG A 134 1.97 19.92 -14.27
CA ARG A 134 3.33 20.42 -14.18
C ARG A 134 3.37 21.95 -14.22
N TYR A 135 4.21 22.55 -13.38
CA TYR A 135 4.59 23.95 -13.50
C TYR A 135 6.10 24.13 -13.39
N SER A 136 6.61 25.26 -13.89
CA SER A 136 8.02 25.62 -13.83
C SER A 136 8.23 27.12 -14.06
N ASP A 137 9.28 27.68 -13.47
CA ASP A 137 9.86 28.99 -13.81
C ASP A 137 10.72 28.97 -15.08
N GLN A 138 10.99 27.77 -15.61
CA GLN A 138 11.63 27.57 -16.91
C GLN A 138 10.63 27.10 -17.97
N ARG A 139 10.70 27.68 -19.17
CA ARG A 139 9.82 27.30 -20.29
C ARG A 139 10.10 25.88 -20.75
N PHE A 140 9.12 24.98 -20.61
CA PHE A 140 9.21 23.57 -21.04
C PHE A 140 8.27 23.20 -22.20
N PHE A 141 7.38 24.10 -22.63
CA PHE A 141 6.40 23.78 -23.66
C PHE A 141 7.03 23.37 -24.99
N GLY A 142 6.56 22.26 -25.55
CA GLY A 142 6.91 21.84 -26.92
C GLY A 142 8.21 21.06 -27.02
N MET A 143 8.95 20.90 -25.93
CA MET A 143 10.22 20.18 -25.88
C MET A 143 10.10 18.94 -24.99
N PRO A 144 10.59 17.78 -25.44
CA PRO A 144 10.56 16.57 -24.62
C PRO A 144 11.54 16.69 -23.46
N ASP A 145 11.09 16.27 -22.28
CA ASP A 145 11.90 16.24 -21.07
C ASP A 145 12.26 14.80 -20.70
N TYR A 146 13.55 14.49 -20.83
CA TYR A 146 14.15 13.18 -20.55
C TYR A 146 14.83 13.11 -19.18
N THR A 147 14.86 14.21 -18.43
CA THR A 147 15.65 14.31 -17.20
C THR A 147 15.07 13.48 -16.06
N PHE A 148 13.75 13.23 -16.09
CA PHE A 148 13.07 12.36 -15.13
C PHE A 148 12.46 11.17 -15.82
N HIS A 149 12.77 10.00 -15.28
CA HIS A 149 12.03 8.79 -15.56
C HIS A 149 11.80 8.00 -14.28
N ARG A 150 10.66 7.32 -14.21
CA ARG A 150 10.40 6.29 -13.21
C ARG A 150 9.97 5.01 -13.93
N THR A 151 10.65 3.93 -13.60
CA THR A 151 10.42 2.60 -14.17
C THR A 151 9.74 1.72 -13.14
N PHE A 152 8.76 0.95 -13.60
CA PHE A 152 8.10 -0.10 -12.88
C PHE A 152 8.11 -1.33 -13.78
N TRP A 153 8.37 -2.51 -13.23
CA TRP A 153 8.29 -3.76 -13.98
C TRP A 153 7.59 -4.80 -13.13
N GLY A 154 6.85 -5.70 -13.78
CA GLY A 154 6.32 -6.89 -13.14
C GLY A 154 7.46 -7.70 -12.56
N PHE A 155 7.24 -8.40 -11.45
CA PHE A 155 8.33 -9.09 -10.77
C PHE A 155 8.55 -10.51 -11.29
N ARG A 156 7.58 -11.04 -12.04
CA ARG A 156 7.63 -12.35 -12.69
C ARG A 156 8.18 -12.23 -14.12
N ASN A 157 9.12 -13.09 -14.48
CA ASN A 157 9.51 -13.25 -15.89
C ASN A 157 8.35 -13.86 -16.68
N ALA A 158 8.23 -13.50 -17.96
CA ALA A 158 7.29 -14.20 -18.83
C ALA A 158 7.68 -15.67 -18.96
N ALA A 159 6.69 -16.56 -19.13
CA ALA A 159 6.94 -18.01 -19.24
C ALA A 159 7.92 -18.34 -20.38
N HIS A 160 7.85 -17.58 -21.47
CA HIS A 160 8.79 -17.65 -22.60
C HIS A 160 9.39 -16.25 -22.89
N PRO A 161 10.42 -15.84 -22.13
CA PRO A 161 10.89 -14.45 -22.11
C PRO A 161 11.28 -13.89 -23.48
N VAL A 162 11.90 -14.70 -24.35
CA VAL A 162 12.33 -14.26 -25.68
C VAL A 162 11.13 -13.97 -26.60
N ARG A 163 10.14 -14.88 -26.61
CA ARG A 163 8.92 -14.73 -27.41
C ARG A 163 8.07 -13.59 -26.88
N PHE A 164 7.86 -13.55 -25.57
CA PHE A 164 7.11 -12.49 -24.90
C PHE A 164 7.76 -11.12 -25.15
N ARG A 165 9.09 -10.99 -25.00
CA ARG A 165 9.84 -9.77 -25.33
C ARG A 165 9.62 -9.33 -26.77
N SER A 166 9.61 -10.26 -27.71
CA SER A 166 9.35 -9.96 -29.13
C SER A 166 7.93 -9.43 -29.31
N LEU A 167 6.93 -10.11 -28.77
CA LEU A 167 5.52 -9.71 -28.87
C LEU A 167 5.24 -8.37 -28.17
N ALA A 168 5.76 -8.18 -26.96
CA ALA A 168 5.61 -6.93 -26.21
C ALA A 168 6.33 -5.76 -26.91
N ARG A 169 7.53 -5.97 -27.45
CA ARG A 169 8.24 -4.94 -28.23
C ARG A 169 7.45 -4.56 -29.47
N ASN A 170 6.95 -5.53 -30.23
CA ASN A 170 6.18 -5.26 -31.44
C ASN A 170 4.88 -4.53 -31.12
N LEU A 171 4.17 -4.92 -30.05
CA LEU A 171 2.98 -4.22 -29.58
C LEU A 171 3.31 -2.78 -29.22
N LEU A 172 4.28 -2.54 -28.33
CA LEU A 172 4.61 -1.19 -27.86
C LEU A 172 5.20 -0.30 -28.97
N SER A 173 5.98 -0.86 -29.89
CA SER A 173 6.50 -0.11 -31.05
C SER A 173 5.36 0.34 -31.97
N ARG A 174 4.39 -0.55 -32.24
CA ARG A 174 3.20 -0.21 -33.03
C ARG A 174 2.36 0.85 -32.33
N LEU A 175 2.06 0.66 -31.05
CA LEU A 175 1.30 1.63 -30.26
C LEU A 175 2.02 2.98 -30.17
N SER A 176 3.36 2.99 -30.11
CA SER A 176 4.12 4.25 -30.09
C SER A 176 3.96 5.04 -31.38
N GLN A 177 3.96 4.34 -32.52
CA GLN A 177 3.72 4.96 -33.83
C GLN A 177 2.27 5.45 -33.99
N GLU A 178 1.30 4.66 -33.54
CA GLU A 178 -0.12 5.04 -33.53
C GLU A 178 -0.35 6.25 -32.64
N ALA A 179 0.22 6.26 -31.43
CA ALA A 179 0.15 7.39 -30.50
C ALA A 179 0.77 8.64 -31.10
N ALA A 180 1.93 8.56 -31.76
CA ALA A 180 2.56 9.71 -32.40
C ALA A 180 1.69 10.33 -33.51
N ASN A 181 0.92 9.51 -34.24
CA ASN A 181 0.06 9.97 -35.33
C ASN A 181 -1.35 10.38 -34.87
N ALA A 182 -1.78 9.92 -33.70
CA ALA A 182 -3.10 10.23 -33.15
C ALA A 182 -3.17 11.67 -32.64
N SER A 183 -4.32 12.32 -32.87
CA SER A 183 -4.60 13.65 -32.31
C SER A 183 -4.64 13.65 -30.78
N SER A 184 -5.03 12.52 -30.18
CA SER A 184 -5.03 12.27 -28.72
C SER A 184 -3.64 11.97 -28.15
N LYS A 185 -2.63 11.84 -29.01
CA LYS A 185 -1.26 11.43 -28.68
C LYS A 185 -1.16 10.18 -27.81
N SER A 186 -2.12 9.29 -27.95
CA SER A 186 -2.22 8.05 -27.19
C SER A 186 -2.74 6.91 -28.07
N ALA A 187 -2.33 5.70 -27.74
CA ALA A 187 -2.83 4.49 -28.37
C ALA A 187 -2.84 3.34 -27.37
N VAL A 188 -3.88 2.52 -27.43
CA VAL A 188 -4.02 1.28 -26.66
C VAL A 188 -4.21 0.11 -27.60
N GLY A 189 -3.83 -1.07 -27.17
CA GLY A 189 -4.07 -2.27 -27.95
C GLY A 189 -3.59 -3.52 -27.26
N MET A 190 -3.72 -4.64 -27.96
CA MET A 190 -3.32 -5.93 -27.44
C MET A 190 -2.72 -6.83 -28.52
N THR A 191 -2.02 -7.88 -28.08
CA THR A 191 -1.60 -8.99 -28.92
C THR A 191 -1.84 -10.31 -28.19
N VAL A 192 -2.08 -11.38 -28.95
CA VAL A 192 -2.28 -12.74 -28.42
C VAL A 192 -0.94 -13.46 -28.46
N THR A 193 -0.57 -14.11 -27.35
CA THR A 193 0.66 -14.89 -27.24
C THR A 193 0.49 -16.32 -27.74
N GLY A 194 -0.75 -16.83 -27.74
CA GLY A 194 -1.08 -18.21 -28.12
C GLY A 194 -0.82 -19.24 -27.02
N GLU A 195 -0.67 -18.80 -25.76
CA GLU A 195 -0.32 -19.64 -24.60
C GLU A 195 -1.42 -19.64 -23.53
N GLN A 196 -1.52 -20.72 -22.74
CA GLN A 196 -2.63 -20.89 -21.78
C GLN A 196 -2.52 -19.99 -20.53
N SER A 197 -1.31 -19.67 -20.04
CA SER A 197 -1.09 -18.88 -18.81
C SER A 197 -0.91 -17.37 -19.06
N GLU A 198 -0.50 -16.96 -20.25
CA GLU A 198 -0.18 -15.56 -20.61
C GLU A 198 -0.83 -15.17 -21.94
N SER A 199 -2.07 -15.60 -22.18
CA SER A 199 -2.71 -15.59 -23.50
C SER A 199 -2.69 -14.25 -24.26
N LYS A 200 -2.58 -13.12 -23.55
CA LYS A 200 -2.71 -11.77 -24.10
C LYS A 200 -1.73 -10.81 -23.43
N ILE A 201 -1.21 -9.86 -24.21
CA ILE A 201 -0.46 -8.70 -23.73
C ILE A 201 -1.25 -7.45 -24.14
N TYR A 202 -1.52 -6.58 -23.18
CA TYR A 202 -2.19 -5.30 -23.35
C TYR A 202 -1.16 -4.18 -23.22
N GLY A 203 -1.27 -3.13 -24.03
CA GLY A 203 -0.31 -2.03 -24.09
C GLY A 203 -0.96 -0.66 -24.19
N LEU A 204 -0.26 0.35 -23.69
CA LEU A 204 -0.57 1.77 -23.79
C LEU A 204 0.71 2.54 -24.10
N ALA A 205 0.63 3.43 -25.09
CA ALA A 205 1.61 4.46 -25.36
C ALA A 205 0.92 5.83 -25.28
N TRP A 206 1.53 6.78 -24.58
CA TRP A 206 0.94 8.09 -24.36
C TRP A 206 2.01 9.18 -24.29
N CYS A 207 1.82 10.26 -25.04
CA CYS A 207 2.64 11.48 -24.97
C CYS A 207 1.83 12.63 -24.39
N MET A 208 2.51 13.53 -23.68
CA MET A 208 1.92 14.77 -23.23
C MET A 208 1.52 15.63 -24.43
N MET A 209 0.43 16.38 -24.29
CA MET A 209 -0.14 17.13 -25.42
C MET A 209 0.67 18.36 -25.82
N ASP A 210 1.61 18.84 -24.98
CA ASP A 210 2.40 20.04 -25.26
C ASP A 210 3.54 19.81 -26.24
N ILE A 211 4.15 18.60 -26.29
CA ILE A 211 5.26 18.28 -27.20
C ILE A 211 4.77 18.11 -28.65
N SER A 212 5.57 18.45 -29.65
CA SER A 212 5.14 18.28 -31.05
C SER A 212 4.98 16.79 -31.42
N THR A 213 4.22 16.51 -32.48
CA THR A 213 4.10 15.17 -33.08
C THR A 213 5.48 14.57 -33.41
N SER A 214 6.43 15.40 -33.87
CA SER A 214 7.81 14.97 -34.17
C SER A 214 8.61 14.52 -32.93
N TYR A 215 8.25 14.98 -31.72
CA TYR A 215 8.94 14.59 -30.47
C TYR A 215 8.23 13.48 -29.69
N CYS A 216 6.97 13.16 -30.02
CA CYS A 216 6.24 12.08 -29.34
C CYS A 216 6.90 10.71 -29.56
N MET A 217 7.17 10.33 -30.80
CA MET A 217 7.80 9.04 -31.10
C MET A 217 9.21 8.91 -30.48
N PRO A 218 10.12 9.90 -30.60
CA PRO A 218 11.39 9.87 -29.87
C PRO A 218 11.24 9.69 -28.36
N CYS A 219 10.26 10.34 -27.71
CA CYS A 219 10.02 10.16 -26.29
C CYS A 219 9.63 8.74 -25.93
N LEU A 220 8.69 8.15 -26.68
CA LEU A 220 8.23 6.78 -26.44
C LEU A 220 9.33 5.75 -26.73
N LEU A 221 10.13 5.97 -27.77
CA LEU A 221 11.32 5.14 -28.03
C LEU A 221 12.32 5.22 -26.87
N LYS A 222 12.54 6.42 -26.32
CA LYS A 222 13.40 6.58 -25.14
C LYS A 222 12.84 5.85 -23.93
N ALA A 223 11.52 5.91 -23.70
CA ALA A 223 10.86 5.15 -22.65
C ALA A 223 11.02 3.63 -22.83
N MET A 224 11.05 3.16 -24.08
CA MET A 224 11.24 1.74 -24.43
C MET A 224 12.66 1.23 -24.15
N GLU A 225 13.68 2.10 -24.07
CA GLU A 225 15.03 1.71 -23.64
C GLU A 225 15.05 1.29 -22.17
N PHE A 226 14.20 1.90 -21.33
CA PHE A 226 14.16 1.65 -19.89
C PHE A 226 13.21 0.50 -19.49
N ILE A 227 12.38 0.01 -20.40
CA ILE A 227 11.33 -0.96 -20.07
C ILE A 227 11.84 -2.41 -20.15
N ASN A 228 11.65 -3.18 -19.08
CA ASN A 228 12.04 -4.59 -19.06
C ASN A 228 10.96 -5.47 -19.71
N LEU A 229 11.14 -5.77 -20.99
CA LEU A 229 10.21 -6.59 -21.78
C LEU A 229 10.35 -8.10 -21.56
N MET A 230 11.24 -8.55 -20.67
CA MET A 230 11.35 -9.97 -20.31
C MET A 230 10.36 -10.36 -19.21
N ARG A 231 9.65 -9.38 -18.65
CA ARG A 231 8.76 -9.54 -17.48
C ARG A 231 7.30 -9.33 -17.85
N VAL A 232 6.40 -9.95 -17.08
CA VAL A 232 4.96 -9.78 -17.27
C VAL A 232 4.48 -8.48 -16.66
N GLY A 233 4.56 -7.44 -17.47
CA GLY A 233 4.11 -6.11 -17.15
C GLY A 233 5.28 -5.16 -16.97
N GLY A 234 5.05 -3.90 -17.32
CA GLY A 234 6.03 -2.86 -17.16
C GLY A 234 5.46 -1.50 -17.50
N ARG A 235 5.92 -0.49 -16.78
CA ARG A 235 5.54 0.91 -16.95
C ARG A 235 6.78 1.78 -16.89
N VAL A 236 6.93 2.67 -17.87
CA VAL A 236 7.95 3.70 -17.84
C VAL A 236 7.26 5.03 -17.97
N VAL A 237 7.52 5.91 -17.01
CA VAL A 237 6.95 7.26 -16.94
C VAL A 237 8.08 8.26 -17.08
N LEU A 238 8.07 9.04 -18.15
CA LEU A 238 8.88 10.24 -18.31
C LEU A 238 8.01 11.48 -18.07
N ALA A 239 8.63 12.64 -17.92
CA ALA A 239 7.92 13.90 -17.77
C ALA A 239 7.07 14.27 -19.01
N SER A 240 7.39 13.73 -20.20
CA SER A 240 6.69 14.03 -21.46
C SER A 240 6.01 12.83 -22.13
N CYS A 241 6.17 11.60 -21.61
CA CYS A 241 5.52 10.42 -22.18
C CYS A 241 5.48 9.23 -21.22
N LEU A 242 4.66 8.24 -21.54
CA LEU A 242 4.42 7.04 -20.76
C LEU A 242 4.28 5.82 -21.69
N LEU A 243 4.94 4.72 -21.30
CA LEU A 243 4.67 3.39 -21.84
C LEU A 243 4.17 2.48 -20.71
N ARG A 244 3.18 1.65 -21.02
CA ARG A 244 2.71 0.59 -20.12
C ARG A 244 2.35 -0.65 -20.91
N PHE A 245 2.68 -1.83 -20.39
CA PHE A 245 2.08 -3.08 -20.83
C PHE A 245 1.77 -3.98 -19.63
N GLU A 246 0.80 -4.87 -19.78
CA GLU A 246 0.33 -5.83 -18.77
C GLU A 246 -0.22 -7.10 -19.45
N ILE A 247 -0.42 -8.17 -18.67
CA ILE A 247 -1.12 -9.39 -19.14
C ILE A 247 -2.63 -9.38 -18.85
N TYR A 248 -3.14 -8.27 -18.28
CA TYR A 248 -4.55 -8.03 -18.02
C TYR A 248 -4.96 -6.69 -18.64
N SER A 249 -6.24 -6.53 -19.00
CA SER A 249 -6.72 -5.25 -19.53
C SER A 249 -6.77 -4.19 -18.44
N PHE A 250 -6.31 -2.98 -18.76
CA PHE A 250 -6.33 -1.81 -17.89
C PHE A 250 -6.94 -0.56 -18.57
N PHE A 251 -7.60 -0.76 -19.72
CA PHE A 251 -8.35 0.24 -20.46
C PHE A 251 -9.67 -0.39 -20.94
N ASP A 252 -10.62 0.45 -21.38
CA ASP A 252 -11.88 -0.05 -21.92
C ASP A 252 -11.65 -0.85 -23.22
N MET A 253 -12.11 -2.10 -23.23
CA MET A 253 -11.98 -3.02 -24.36
C MET A 253 -12.82 -2.60 -25.58
N SER A 254 -13.81 -1.73 -25.40
CA SER A 254 -14.61 -1.17 -26.51
C SER A 254 -13.75 -0.41 -27.53
N VAL A 255 -12.68 0.23 -27.06
CA VAL A 255 -11.72 1.00 -27.88
C VAL A 255 -10.93 0.09 -28.82
N VAL A 256 -10.58 -1.12 -28.37
CA VAL A 256 -9.82 -2.10 -29.18
C VAL A 256 -10.72 -2.78 -30.21
N ASN A 257 -11.96 -3.13 -29.85
CA ASN A 257 -12.90 -3.79 -30.77
C ASN A 257 -13.28 -2.94 -31.98
N SER A 258 -13.05 -1.63 -31.94
CA SER A 258 -13.30 -0.71 -33.06
C SER A 258 -12.17 -0.71 -34.11
N THR A 259 -11.04 -1.38 -33.82
CA THR A 259 -9.80 -1.34 -34.64
C THR A 259 -9.38 -2.70 -35.21
N ILE A 260 -10.09 -3.79 -34.88
CA ILE A 260 -9.82 -5.12 -35.44
C ILE A 260 -10.76 -5.36 -36.63
N PRO A 261 -10.26 -5.59 -37.86
CA PRO A 261 -11.10 -6.12 -38.93
C PRO A 261 -11.54 -7.53 -38.53
N ALA A 262 -12.86 -7.75 -38.47
CA ALA A 262 -13.42 -9.05 -38.13
C ALA A 262 -12.86 -10.13 -39.07
N VAL A 263 -12.13 -11.09 -38.51
CA VAL A 263 -11.78 -12.33 -39.21
C VAL A 263 -13.07 -13.15 -39.26
N THR A 264 -13.64 -13.25 -40.46
CA THR A 264 -14.80 -14.10 -40.75
C THR A 264 -14.38 -15.56 -40.65
N ILE A 265 -14.87 -16.25 -39.61
CA ILE A 265 -15.00 -17.70 -39.63
C ILE A 265 -16.44 -17.98 -40.06
N ASP A 266 -16.58 -18.58 -41.25
CA ASP A 266 -17.83 -19.09 -41.78
C ASP A 266 -18.39 -20.15 -40.83
N HIS A 267 -19.58 -19.90 -40.29
CA HIS A 267 -20.49 -20.97 -39.89
C HIS A 267 -21.91 -20.67 -40.35
N ASP A 268 -22.35 -21.64 -41.14
CA ASP A 268 -23.58 -21.81 -41.88
C ASP A 268 -24.88 -21.65 -41.07
N GLY A 269 -25.83 -20.95 -41.69
CA GLY A 269 -27.27 -21.25 -41.73
C GLY A 269 -28.06 -21.52 -40.43
N GLY A 270 -28.87 -20.55 -39.99
CA GLY A 270 -29.92 -20.78 -38.99
C GLY A 270 -30.93 -19.65 -38.86
N ASN A 271 -32.00 -19.74 -39.66
CA ASN A 271 -33.06 -18.78 -39.90
C ASN A 271 -33.98 -18.49 -38.69
N GLY A 272 -34.47 -17.25 -38.54
CA GLY A 272 -35.44 -16.89 -37.49
C GLY A 272 -35.90 -15.44 -37.50
N ASN A 273 -36.75 -15.07 -38.47
CA ASN A 273 -37.48 -13.80 -38.51
C ASN A 273 -38.45 -13.66 -37.31
N SER A 274 -38.51 -12.47 -36.70
CA SER A 274 -39.79 -11.75 -36.56
C SER A 274 -39.60 -10.30 -36.08
N THR A 275 -40.14 -9.41 -36.91
CA THR A 275 -40.41 -7.98 -36.71
C THR A 275 -41.49 -7.75 -35.64
N TRP A 276 -41.36 -6.78 -34.72
CA TRP A 276 -42.55 -6.12 -34.14
C TRP A 276 -42.34 -4.62 -33.89
N GLY A 277 -43.31 -3.86 -34.42
CA GLY A 277 -43.36 -2.40 -34.49
C GLY A 277 -43.59 -1.67 -33.16
N LYS A 278 -43.38 -0.36 -33.25
CA LYS A 278 -43.79 0.67 -32.29
C LYS A 278 -45.30 0.63 -32.02
N GLY A 279 -45.69 0.84 -30.76
CA GLY A 279 -47.05 1.16 -30.37
C GLY A 279 -47.07 2.05 -29.12
N TYR A 280 -47.52 3.30 -29.28
CA TYR A 280 -47.87 4.22 -28.20
C TYR A 280 -49.32 3.97 -27.76
N GLY A 281 -49.58 3.89 -26.45
CA GLY A 281 -50.92 3.81 -25.87
C GLY A 281 -50.94 4.24 -24.39
N LYS A 282 -51.92 5.07 -24.02
CA LYS A 282 -52.02 5.88 -22.80
C LYS A 282 -52.40 5.14 -21.50
N ARG A 283 -51.77 5.61 -20.41
CA ARG A 283 -52.18 5.78 -19.00
C ARG A 283 -53.55 5.25 -18.52
N THR A 284 -53.54 4.57 -17.37
CA THR A 284 -54.20 5.01 -16.11
C THR A 284 -53.86 4.04 -14.96
N GLY A 285 -53.20 4.53 -13.90
CA GLY A 285 -52.88 3.69 -12.71
C GLY A 285 -51.65 4.06 -11.86
N ILE A 286 -51.16 5.31 -11.86
CA ILE A 286 -49.98 5.72 -11.06
C ILE A 286 -50.23 7.08 -10.39
N ILE A 287 -51.19 7.15 -9.45
CA ILE A 287 -51.34 8.33 -8.56
C ILE A 287 -51.35 7.95 -7.06
N HIS A 288 -51.52 6.68 -6.69
CA HIS A 288 -51.48 6.27 -5.27
C HIS A 288 -50.11 5.86 -4.72
N VAL A 289 -49.07 5.71 -5.55
CA VAL A 289 -47.73 5.25 -5.11
C VAL A 289 -46.81 6.41 -4.68
N ILE A 290 -46.97 7.60 -5.26
CA ILE A 290 -46.07 8.74 -5.01
C ILE A 290 -46.32 9.40 -3.64
N ALA A 291 -47.58 9.47 -3.20
CA ALA A 291 -47.93 10.08 -1.91
C ALA A 291 -47.45 9.26 -0.69
N ILE A 292 -47.39 7.92 -0.83
CA ILE A 292 -46.93 7.04 0.25
C ILE A 292 -45.40 7.11 0.40
N SER A 293 -44.65 7.28 -0.71
CA SER A 293 -43.19 7.42 -0.66
C SER A 293 -42.73 8.69 0.05
N GLU A 294 -43.46 9.81 -0.10
CA GLU A 294 -43.10 11.08 0.54
C GLU A 294 -43.36 11.07 2.04
N ALA A 295 -44.48 10.46 2.48
CA ALA A 295 -44.78 10.32 3.91
C ALA A 295 -43.77 9.42 4.63
N VAL A 296 -43.36 8.30 4.01
CA VAL A 296 -42.35 7.39 4.56
C VAL A 296 -40.98 8.05 4.64
N ALA A 297 -40.59 8.83 3.62
CA ALA A 297 -39.33 9.57 3.61
C ALA A 297 -39.29 10.65 4.72
N LEU A 298 -40.39 11.37 4.94
CA LEU A 298 -40.48 12.38 6.00
C LEU A 298 -40.42 11.76 7.41
N ILE A 299 -41.05 10.61 7.61
CA ILE A 299 -40.98 9.87 8.88
C ILE A 299 -39.56 9.37 9.13
N LEU A 300 -38.90 8.80 8.12
CA LEU A 300 -37.50 8.36 8.21
C LEU A 300 -36.57 9.54 8.51
N PHE A 301 -36.76 10.68 7.84
CA PHE A 301 -35.98 11.89 8.10
C PHE A 301 -36.17 12.40 9.53
N PHE A 302 -37.42 12.44 10.02
CA PHE A 302 -37.71 12.88 11.39
C PHE A 302 -37.11 11.94 12.44
N VAL A 303 -37.17 10.61 12.23
CA VAL A 303 -36.56 9.64 13.14
C VAL A 303 -35.04 9.80 13.15
N ILE A 304 -34.39 9.96 11.98
CA ILE A 304 -32.95 10.19 11.88
C ILE A 304 -32.57 11.50 12.59
N PHE A 305 -33.31 12.59 12.35
CA PHE A 305 -33.08 13.87 13.00
C PHE A 305 -33.22 13.77 14.52
N LEU A 306 -34.24 13.08 15.03
CA LEU A 306 -34.48 12.91 16.46
C LEU A 306 -33.37 12.06 17.11
N LEU A 307 -32.89 11.02 16.42
CA LEU A 307 -31.75 10.20 16.87
C LEU A 307 -30.44 11.01 16.89
N LEU A 308 -30.18 11.85 15.87
CA LEU A 308 -29.02 12.73 15.82
C LEU A 308 -29.07 13.82 16.90
N PHE A 309 -30.25 14.39 17.13
CA PHE A 309 -30.48 15.38 18.19
C PHE A 309 -30.28 14.79 19.59
N LEU A 310 -30.81 13.59 19.84
CA LEU A 310 -30.59 12.86 21.09
C LEU A 310 -29.11 12.49 21.28
N ARG A 311 -28.40 12.14 20.19
CA ARG A 311 -26.96 11.87 20.21
C ARG A 311 -26.13 13.12 20.52
N MET A 312 -26.45 14.27 19.93
CA MET A 312 -25.81 15.55 20.25
C MET A 312 -26.01 15.94 21.71
N LYS A 313 -27.23 15.75 22.22
CA LYS A 313 -27.57 16.02 23.62
C LYS A 313 -26.82 15.08 24.57
N MET A 314 -26.67 13.79 24.22
CA MET A 314 -25.85 12.82 24.95
C MET A 314 -24.35 13.18 24.94
N LEU A 315 -23.80 13.61 23.81
CA LEU A 315 -22.39 14.02 23.71
C LEU A 315 -22.09 15.28 24.53
N LEU A 316 -23.01 16.25 24.55
CA LEU A 316 -22.93 17.43 25.41
C LEU A 316 -23.06 17.06 26.91
N LEU A 317 -23.90 16.07 27.24
CA LEU A 317 -24.03 15.58 28.62
C LEU A 317 -22.81 14.76 29.05
N LEU A 318 -22.17 14.00 28.16
CA LEU A 318 -20.91 13.30 28.41
C LEU A 318 -19.74 14.28 28.61
N GLN A 319 -19.68 15.36 27.84
CA GLN A 319 -18.73 16.45 28.07
C GLN A 319 -18.94 17.14 29.42
N LYS A 320 -20.21 17.34 29.83
CA LYS A 320 -20.56 17.96 31.11
C LYS A 320 -20.34 17.03 32.31
N LYS A 321 -20.41 15.71 32.12
CA LYS A 321 -20.17 14.69 33.15
C LYS A 321 -18.68 14.38 33.35
N ASN A 322 -17.85 14.52 32.30
CA ASN A 322 -16.39 14.33 32.36
C ASN A 322 -15.62 15.44 33.11
N ALA A 323 -16.29 16.51 33.52
CA ALA A 323 -15.69 17.52 34.41
C ALA A 323 -15.68 17.07 35.88
N ASN A 324 -16.54 16.12 36.28
CA ASN A 324 -16.71 15.68 37.67
C ASN A 324 -17.01 14.17 37.74
N SER A 325 -15.98 13.31 37.75
CA SER A 325 -15.91 12.11 38.61
C SER A 325 -14.82 11.15 38.18
N GLU A 326 -14.13 10.64 39.19
CA GLU A 326 -13.04 9.66 39.19
C GLU A 326 -13.37 8.30 38.55
N GLU A 327 -12.28 7.60 38.25
CA GLU A 327 -12.11 6.27 37.65
C GLU A 327 -13.32 5.31 37.66
N VAL A 328 -13.73 4.88 36.47
CA VAL A 328 -14.55 3.69 36.27
C VAL A 328 -13.78 2.73 35.35
N LYS A 329 -13.35 1.60 35.91
CA LYS A 329 -12.75 0.46 35.18
C LYS A 329 -13.80 -0.18 34.27
N SER A 330 -13.56 -0.16 32.96
CA SER A 330 -14.21 -1.00 31.96
C SER A 330 -13.15 -1.50 30.97
N ASP A 331 -13.31 -2.72 30.49
CA ASP A 331 -12.29 -3.57 29.87
C ASP A 331 -11.99 -3.23 28.38
N GLY A 332 -11.87 -1.94 28.07
CA GLY A 332 -11.52 -1.42 26.75
C GLY A 332 -10.85 -0.05 26.89
N CYS A 333 -9.69 0.11 26.24
CA CYS A 333 -8.81 1.29 26.19
C CYS A 333 -9.24 2.51 27.06
N LEU A 334 -8.51 2.75 28.15
CA LEU A 334 -8.72 3.92 29.02
C LEU A 334 -8.31 5.21 28.29
N PHE A 335 -8.94 6.33 28.61
CA PHE A 335 -8.42 7.64 28.19
C PHE A 335 -7.55 8.22 29.31
N LEU A 336 -6.28 8.52 29.00
CA LEU A 336 -5.40 9.25 29.91
C LEU A 336 -5.36 10.73 29.51
N THR A 337 -5.28 11.63 30.49
CA THR A 337 -5.13 13.06 30.21
C THR A 337 -3.71 13.38 29.77
N LEU A 338 -3.54 14.43 28.95
CA LEU A 338 -2.22 14.86 28.51
C LEU A 338 -1.34 15.26 29.70
N HIS A 339 -1.94 15.81 30.74
CA HIS A 339 -1.25 16.15 31.98
C HIS A 339 -0.63 14.91 32.64
N THR A 340 -1.38 13.83 32.78
CA THR A 340 -0.88 12.57 33.36
C THR A 340 0.26 11.98 32.52
N ILE A 341 0.13 12.00 31.20
CA ILE A 341 1.17 11.50 30.29
C ILE A 341 2.44 12.35 30.40
N LYS A 342 2.33 13.68 30.39
CA LYS A 342 3.47 14.59 30.57
C LYS A 342 4.16 14.36 31.91
N ALA A 343 3.41 14.19 32.99
CA ALA A 343 3.99 13.88 34.29
C ALA A 343 4.77 12.55 34.26
N ALA A 344 4.20 11.52 33.63
CA ALA A 344 4.82 10.19 33.53
C ALA A 344 6.09 10.17 32.67
N THR A 345 6.13 10.96 31.59
CA THR A 345 7.27 11.00 30.65
C THR A 345 8.29 12.11 30.94
N ARG A 346 8.10 12.88 32.01
CA ARG A 346 8.87 14.11 32.30
C ARG A 346 8.84 15.10 31.13
N ASP A 347 7.63 15.41 30.70
CA ASP A 347 7.30 16.25 29.55
C ASP A 347 7.95 15.80 28.24
N PHE A 348 7.91 14.49 27.97
CA PHE A 348 8.54 13.87 26.79
C PHE A 348 10.05 14.13 26.72
N SER A 349 10.74 14.04 27.87
CA SER A 349 12.19 14.21 27.94
C SER A 349 12.93 13.26 26.98
N GLU A 350 13.97 13.76 26.33
CA GLU A 350 14.84 12.96 25.45
C GLU A 350 15.53 11.81 26.20
N GLU A 351 15.77 11.93 27.51
CA GLU A 351 16.29 10.84 28.35
C GLU A 351 15.36 9.62 28.39
N ASN A 352 14.05 9.87 28.26
CA ASN A 352 13.04 8.83 28.26
C ASN A 352 12.74 8.31 26.84
N LYS A 353 13.40 8.80 25.81
CA LYS A 353 13.13 8.39 24.43
C LYS A 353 13.63 6.97 24.17
N LEU A 354 12.70 6.09 23.81
CA LEU A 354 12.97 4.69 23.46
C LEU A 354 13.33 4.53 21.99
N GLY A 355 12.79 5.39 21.13
CA GLY A 355 13.07 5.40 19.70
C GLY A 355 12.23 6.40 18.92
N ARG A 356 12.57 6.55 17.64
CA ARG A 356 11.84 7.35 16.66
C ARG A 356 11.59 6.50 15.43
N GLY A 357 10.31 6.31 15.07
CA GLY A 357 9.89 5.62 13.84
C GLY A 357 9.35 6.61 12.81
N GLY A 358 8.88 6.10 11.66
CA GLY A 358 8.23 6.91 10.63
C GLY A 358 6.94 7.62 11.08
N PHE A 359 6.36 7.18 12.21
CA PHE A 359 5.01 7.55 12.65
C PHE A 359 4.97 8.35 13.95
N GLY A 360 6.13 8.60 14.56
CA GLY A 360 6.23 9.34 15.81
C GLY A 360 7.39 8.92 16.68
N GLU A 361 7.38 9.45 17.89
CA GLU A 361 8.40 9.22 18.91
C GLU A 361 7.81 8.36 20.03
N VAL A 362 8.60 7.42 20.53
CA VAL A 362 8.19 6.54 21.63
C VAL A 362 9.02 6.86 22.86
N PHE A 363 8.34 7.10 23.98
CA PHE A 363 8.94 7.46 25.26
C PHE A 363 8.60 6.43 26.32
N ARG A 364 9.52 6.16 27.24
CA ARG A 364 9.23 5.48 28.50
C ARG A 364 8.55 6.46 29.44
N GLY A 365 7.53 5.99 30.14
CA GLY A 365 6.88 6.73 31.22
C GLY A 365 6.69 5.84 32.44
N VAL A 366 6.53 6.47 33.60
CA VAL A 366 6.15 5.80 34.84
C VAL A 366 4.93 6.52 35.41
N LEU A 367 3.80 5.81 35.49
CA LEU A 367 2.57 6.33 36.08
C LEU A 367 2.71 6.48 37.61
N ARG A 368 1.78 7.20 38.25
CA ARG A 368 1.83 7.49 39.70
C ARG A 368 1.78 6.25 40.58
N ASP A 369 1.14 5.20 40.09
CA ASP A 369 1.05 3.88 40.72
C ASP A 369 2.32 3.03 40.51
N GLY A 370 3.34 3.57 39.84
CA GLY A 370 4.59 2.88 39.52
C GLY A 370 4.53 2.05 38.24
N GLN A 371 3.40 2.00 37.54
CA GLN A 371 3.29 1.23 36.30
C GLN A 371 4.17 1.86 35.20
N GLU A 372 5.09 1.06 34.65
CA GLU A 372 5.88 1.46 33.49
C GLU A 372 5.07 1.35 32.20
N ILE A 373 5.16 2.39 31.36
CA ILE A 373 4.40 2.52 30.11
C ILE A 373 5.30 2.94 28.96
N ALA A 374 4.90 2.55 27.74
CA ALA A 374 5.49 3.05 26.50
C ALA A 374 4.51 4.00 25.82
N VAL A 375 4.92 5.25 25.64
CA VAL A 375 4.10 6.35 25.14
C VAL A 375 4.51 6.66 23.70
N LYS A 376 3.72 6.20 22.73
CA LYS A 376 3.88 6.51 21.30
C LYS A 376 3.14 7.81 21.01
N ARG A 377 3.89 8.90 20.88
CA ARG A 377 3.38 10.22 20.50
C ARG A 377 3.42 10.33 18.98
N LEU A 378 2.25 10.34 18.35
CA LEU A 378 2.14 10.38 16.90
C LEU A 378 2.46 11.79 16.37
N SER A 379 2.99 11.84 15.16
CA SER A 379 3.34 13.11 14.52
C SER A 379 2.11 14.02 14.38
N LYS A 380 2.28 15.31 14.68
CA LYS A 380 1.21 16.32 14.63
C LYS A 380 0.84 16.74 13.21
N THR A 381 1.67 16.44 12.22
CA THR A 381 1.60 17.06 10.88
C THR A 381 1.24 16.10 9.75
N SER A 382 1.12 14.78 9.99
CA SER A 382 0.80 13.81 8.93
C SER A 382 -0.67 13.38 8.96
N LEU A 383 -1.35 13.47 7.81
CA LEU A 383 -2.67 12.84 7.58
C LEU A 383 -2.59 11.32 7.79
N GLN A 384 -1.45 10.74 7.43
CA GLN A 384 -1.10 9.34 7.65
C GLN A 384 -1.16 8.92 9.13
N GLY A 385 -0.62 9.75 10.05
CA GLY A 385 -0.66 9.47 11.49
C GLY A 385 -2.07 9.50 12.09
N VAL A 386 -3.05 10.10 11.40
CA VAL A 386 -4.47 10.10 11.84
C VAL A 386 -5.13 8.78 11.47
N GLN A 387 -4.96 8.30 10.24
CA GLN A 387 -5.49 6.99 9.83
C GLN A 387 -4.80 5.84 10.58
N GLU A 388 -3.51 5.94 10.86
CA GLU A 388 -2.79 4.95 11.66
C GLU A 388 -3.23 4.96 13.12
N LEU A 389 -3.52 6.14 13.69
CA LEU A 389 -4.17 6.24 15.00
C LEU A 389 -5.54 5.57 14.98
N GLU A 390 -6.37 5.87 13.98
CA GLU A 390 -7.70 5.29 13.85
C GLU A 390 -7.62 3.76 13.73
N ASN A 391 -6.67 3.25 12.94
CA ASN A 391 -6.40 1.81 12.85
C ASN A 391 -5.92 1.25 14.19
N GLU A 392 -4.86 1.77 14.80
CA GLU A 392 -4.34 1.25 16.07
C GLU A 392 -5.38 1.31 17.19
N VAL A 393 -6.19 2.37 17.29
CA VAL A 393 -7.28 2.45 18.27
C VAL A 393 -8.38 1.45 17.94
N ALA A 394 -8.79 1.31 16.67
CA ALA A 394 -9.85 0.40 16.26
C ALA A 394 -9.48 -1.08 16.44
N PHE A 395 -8.27 -1.47 16.06
CA PHE A 395 -7.80 -2.85 16.15
C PHE A 395 -7.38 -3.20 17.58
N VAL A 396 -6.57 -2.39 18.24
CA VAL A 396 -5.96 -2.80 19.51
C VAL A 396 -6.96 -2.75 20.68
N ALA A 397 -8.07 -2.01 20.56
CA ALA A 397 -9.19 -2.12 21.50
C ALA A 397 -9.92 -3.48 21.42
N MET A 398 -9.74 -4.24 20.33
CA MET A 398 -10.44 -5.50 20.07
C MET A 398 -9.53 -6.73 20.13
N LEU A 399 -8.20 -6.53 20.19
CA LEU A 399 -7.19 -7.58 20.14
C LEU A 399 -6.55 -7.76 21.52
N GLN A 400 -6.70 -8.96 22.10
CA GLN A 400 -6.08 -9.33 23.35
C GLN A 400 -5.49 -10.73 23.23
N HIS A 401 -4.16 -10.82 23.20
CA HIS A 401 -3.46 -12.08 23.11
C HIS A 401 -2.06 -11.95 23.71
N ARG A 402 -1.52 -13.06 24.27
CA ARG A 402 -0.21 -13.06 24.96
C ARG A 402 0.97 -12.66 24.07
N ASN A 403 0.83 -12.87 22.75
CA ASN A 403 1.83 -12.54 21.74
C ASN A 403 1.52 -11.27 20.94
N LEU A 404 0.61 -10.42 21.42
CA LEU A 404 0.37 -9.08 20.87
C LEU A 404 0.64 -8.03 21.96
N VAL A 405 1.15 -6.86 21.57
CA VAL A 405 1.38 -5.75 22.51
C VAL A 405 0.04 -5.16 22.92
N ARG A 406 -0.16 -5.01 24.24
CA ARG A 406 -1.39 -4.47 24.81
C ARG A 406 -1.36 -2.93 24.82
N LEU A 407 -2.33 -2.31 24.16
CA LEU A 407 -2.66 -0.91 24.38
C LEU A 407 -3.37 -0.77 25.72
N LEU A 408 -2.86 0.11 26.57
CA LEU A 408 -3.42 0.41 27.89
C LEU A 408 -4.41 1.57 27.80
N ALA A 409 -4.03 2.61 27.07
CA ALA A 409 -4.79 3.84 26.98
C ALA A 409 -4.47 4.65 25.72
N CYS A 410 -5.30 5.64 25.42
CA CYS A 410 -5.02 6.68 24.44
C CYS A 410 -5.29 8.08 25.00
N CYS A 411 -4.73 9.10 24.35
CA CYS A 411 -4.98 10.51 24.66
C CYS A 411 -5.23 11.27 23.36
N LEU A 412 -6.40 11.92 23.30
CA LEU A 412 -6.89 12.73 22.19
C LEU A 412 -7.21 14.15 22.65
N GLU A 413 -6.33 14.75 23.46
CA GLU A 413 -6.50 16.12 23.96
C GLU A 413 -5.80 17.14 23.05
N LYS A 414 -6.50 18.23 22.75
CA LYS A 414 -6.01 19.34 21.91
C LYS A 414 -5.62 18.85 20.50
N LYS A 415 -4.33 18.91 20.16
CA LYS A 415 -3.74 18.44 18.89
C LYS A 415 -2.78 17.27 19.12
N GLU A 416 -2.76 16.69 20.32
CA GLU A 416 -1.91 15.54 20.65
C GLU A 416 -2.68 14.26 20.40
N LYS A 417 -2.03 13.32 19.69
CA LYS A 417 -2.51 11.98 19.41
C LYS A 417 -1.51 11.01 20.00
N ILE A 418 -1.86 10.40 21.12
CA ILE A 418 -0.92 9.60 21.90
C ILE A 418 -1.53 8.24 22.20
N LEU A 419 -0.72 7.21 22.02
CA LEU A 419 -1.04 5.83 22.36
C LEU A 419 -0.13 5.36 23.47
N VAL A 420 -0.70 4.71 24.48
CA VAL A 420 -0.01 4.26 25.68
C VAL A 420 -0.08 2.74 25.75
N TYR A 421 1.06 2.10 25.59
CA TYR A 421 1.25 0.65 25.58
C TYR A 421 1.89 0.16 26.88
N GLU A 422 1.80 -1.14 27.13
CA GLU A 422 2.65 -1.78 28.13
C GLU A 422 4.14 -1.59 27.78
N PHE A 423 4.96 -1.31 28.79
CA PHE A 423 6.40 -1.21 28.59
C PHE A 423 7.04 -2.59 28.50
N LEU A 424 7.87 -2.81 27.48
CA LEU A 424 8.56 -4.06 27.22
C LEU A 424 10.08 -3.86 27.32
N PRO A 425 10.73 -4.40 28.38
CA PRO A 425 12.08 -3.99 28.76
C PRO A 425 13.16 -4.47 27.79
N ASN A 426 12.92 -5.57 27.06
CA ASN A 426 13.89 -6.15 26.14
C ASN A 426 13.83 -5.53 24.73
N LYS A 427 13.06 -4.46 24.52
CA LYS A 427 12.98 -3.72 23.24
C LYS A 427 12.54 -4.61 22.06
N SER A 428 12.77 -4.16 20.84
CA SER A 428 12.45 -4.87 19.60
C SER A 428 13.51 -5.90 19.22
N LEU A 429 13.07 -6.97 18.55
CA LEU A 429 13.90 -8.09 18.13
C LEU A 429 15.05 -7.66 17.22
N ASP A 430 14.85 -6.71 16.31
CA ASP A 430 15.90 -6.18 15.43
C ASP A 430 17.11 -5.61 16.20
N LYS A 431 16.86 -5.01 17.38
CA LYS A 431 17.91 -4.44 18.24
C LYS A 431 18.74 -5.49 18.97
N LEU A 432 18.27 -6.74 19.03
CA LEU A 432 19.02 -7.87 19.58
C LEU A 432 19.62 -8.70 18.46
N LEU A 433 18.82 -9.03 17.45
CA LEU A 433 19.17 -9.96 16.39
C LEU A 433 20.30 -9.40 15.51
N PHE A 434 20.29 -8.12 15.17
CA PHE A 434 21.26 -7.57 14.23
C PHE A 434 22.48 -6.92 14.91
N ASP A 435 22.39 -6.62 16.20
CA ASP A 435 23.51 -6.08 16.99
C ASP A 435 24.49 -7.20 17.38
N PRO A 436 25.75 -7.20 16.91
CA PRO A 436 26.69 -8.29 17.18
C PRO A 436 26.98 -8.54 18.67
N GLY A 437 26.91 -7.50 19.51
CA GLY A 437 27.14 -7.60 20.95
C GLY A 437 25.93 -8.20 21.70
N ARG A 438 24.72 -7.87 21.25
CA ARG A 438 23.47 -8.32 21.89
C ARG A 438 22.92 -9.61 21.30
N ARG A 439 23.30 -9.99 20.07
CA ARG A 439 22.84 -11.20 19.38
C ARG A 439 23.07 -12.48 20.18
N LYS A 440 24.15 -12.50 20.98
CA LYS A 440 24.48 -13.62 21.88
C LYS A 440 23.44 -13.85 23.00
N GLN A 441 22.56 -12.88 23.25
CA GLN A 441 21.44 -13.01 24.19
C GLN A 441 20.28 -13.83 23.60
N LEU A 442 20.28 -14.07 22.28
CA LEU A 442 19.30 -14.89 21.58
C LEU A 442 19.90 -16.27 21.28
N ASP A 443 19.90 -17.13 22.30
CA ASP A 443 20.18 -18.55 22.10
C ASP A 443 19.13 -19.22 21.21
N TRP A 444 19.40 -20.46 20.77
CA TRP A 444 18.50 -21.16 19.87
C TRP A 444 17.10 -21.36 20.46
N GLY A 445 17.01 -21.73 21.75
CA GLY A 445 15.73 -21.91 22.43
C GLY A 445 14.89 -20.63 22.43
N THR A 446 15.51 -19.48 22.68
CA THR A 446 14.86 -18.18 22.63
C THR A 446 14.42 -17.82 21.21
N ARG A 447 15.26 -18.06 20.19
CA ARG A 447 14.91 -17.83 18.77
C ARG A 447 13.72 -18.68 18.35
N TYR A 448 13.72 -19.96 18.69
CA TYR A 448 12.63 -20.88 18.37
C TYR A 448 11.32 -20.47 19.06
N LYS A 449 11.39 -20.12 20.35
CA LYS A 449 10.26 -19.58 21.11
C LYS A 449 9.69 -18.29 20.49
N ILE A 450 10.56 -17.43 19.94
CA ILE A 450 10.14 -16.23 19.22
C ILE A 450 9.40 -16.60 17.93
N ILE A 451 9.93 -17.53 17.13
CA ILE A 451 9.30 -18.04 15.91
C ILE A 451 7.89 -18.57 16.22
N GLU A 452 7.76 -19.45 17.21
CA GLU A 452 6.47 -20.02 17.62
C GLU A 452 5.49 -18.96 18.15
N GLY A 453 5.97 -18.05 19.01
CA GLY A 453 5.11 -17.03 19.59
C GLY A 453 4.59 -16.02 18.56
N VAL A 454 5.40 -15.66 17.56
CA VAL A 454 4.93 -14.83 16.44
C VAL A 454 3.90 -15.59 15.60
N ALA A 455 4.11 -16.87 15.32
CA ALA A 455 3.14 -17.69 14.60
C ALA A 455 1.79 -17.75 15.34
N GLN A 456 1.81 -17.92 16.67
CA GLN A 456 0.61 -17.92 17.50
C GLN A 456 -0.09 -16.56 17.50
N GLY A 457 0.66 -15.47 17.50
CA GLY A 457 0.13 -14.11 17.39
C GLY A 457 -0.61 -13.88 16.07
N LEU A 458 -0.02 -14.30 14.94
CA LEU A 458 -0.65 -14.19 13.62
C LEU A 458 -1.86 -15.12 13.46
N LEU A 459 -1.79 -16.35 13.97
CA LEU A 459 -2.93 -17.27 13.99
C LEU A 459 -4.13 -16.61 14.67
N TYR A 460 -3.91 -15.98 15.82
CA TYR A 460 -4.97 -15.24 16.51
C TYR A 460 -5.54 -14.11 15.65
N LEU A 461 -4.71 -13.32 14.96
CA LEU A 461 -5.18 -12.25 14.08
C LEU A 461 -5.99 -12.78 12.89
N HIS A 462 -5.62 -13.93 12.33
CA HIS A 462 -6.20 -14.47 11.11
C HIS A 462 -7.46 -15.31 11.33
N GLU A 463 -7.52 -16.04 12.45
CA GLU A 463 -8.49 -17.12 12.66
C GLU A 463 -9.25 -17.00 14.00
N ASP A 464 -8.58 -16.69 15.11
CA ASP A 464 -9.21 -16.76 16.45
C ASP A 464 -9.81 -15.43 16.96
N SER A 465 -9.43 -14.31 16.35
CA SER A 465 -9.94 -12.99 16.75
C SER A 465 -11.36 -12.74 16.21
N ARG A 466 -12.09 -11.84 16.86
CA ARG A 466 -13.50 -11.54 16.50
C ARG A 466 -13.66 -11.02 15.07
N LEU A 467 -12.63 -10.37 14.54
CA LEU A 467 -12.54 -9.85 13.19
C LEU A 467 -11.22 -10.34 12.63
N ARG A 468 -11.22 -10.84 11.39
CA ARG A 468 -9.96 -11.21 10.73
C ARG A 468 -9.15 -9.95 10.43
N VAL A 469 -7.95 -9.87 10.99
CA VAL A 469 -7.02 -8.75 10.88
C VAL A 469 -5.79 -9.19 10.08
N ILE A 470 -5.43 -8.42 9.06
CA ILE A 470 -4.16 -8.58 8.33
C ILE A 470 -3.22 -7.48 8.80
N HIS A 471 -2.02 -7.83 9.27
CA HIS A 471 -1.06 -6.91 9.87
C HIS A 471 -0.39 -5.99 8.84
N CYS A 472 -0.04 -6.53 7.66
CA CYS A 472 0.61 -5.85 6.52
C CYS A 472 2.01 -5.26 6.75
N ASP A 473 2.48 -5.09 7.99
CA ASP A 473 3.84 -4.60 8.29
C ASP A 473 4.58 -5.44 9.34
N LEU A 474 4.50 -6.77 9.24
CA LEU A 474 5.25 -7.67 10.13
C LEU A 474 6.74 -7.68 9.75
N LYS A 475 7.61 -7.40 10.72
CA LYS A 475 9.07 -7.35 10.57
C LYS A 475 9.76 -7.44 11.94
N ALA A 476 11.07 -7.66 11.96
CA ALA A 476 11.83 -7.79 13.22
C ALA A 476 11.72 -6.56 14.14
N SER A 477 11.60 -5.34 13.61
CA SER A 477 11.44 -4.14 14.46
C SER A 477 10.07 -4.03 15.11
N ASN A 478 9.07 -4.76 14.59
CA ASN A 478 7.69 -4.74 15.08
C ASN A 478 7.38 -5.94 16.00
N VAL A 479 8.38 -6.77 16.32
CA VAL A 479 8.31 -7.81 17.36
C VAL A 479 9.06 -7.33 18.59
N LEU A 480 8.33 -7.01 19.65
CA LEU A 480 8.88 -6.59 20.95
C LEU A 480 9.03 -7.78 21.90
N LEU A 481 9.95 -7.68 22.86
CA LEU A 481 10.26 -8.75 23.80
C LEU A 481 9.93 -8.31 25.24
N ASP A 482 9.13 -9.12 25.94
CA ASP A 482 8.86 -8.92 27.37
C ASP A 482 10.05 -9.32 28.25
N SER A 483 9.93 -9.17 29.57
CA SER A 483 10.98 -9.51 30.54
C SER A 483 11.45 -10.97 30.51
N SER A 484 10.62 -11.88 29.98
CA SER A 484 10.91 -13.31 29.84
C SER A 484 11.25 -13.72 28.40
N MET A 485 11.61 -12.74 27.56
CA MET A 485 11.95 -12.91 26.14
C MET A 485 10.81 -13.53 25.32
N ASN A 486 9.55 -13.37 25.73
CA ASN A 486 8.41 -13.76 24.91
C ASN A 486 8.15 -12.69 23.82
N PRO A 487 7.83 -13.08 22.58
CA PRO A 487 7.54 -12.14 21.51
C PRO A 487 6.13 -11.55 21.65
N LYS A 488 6.02 -10.27 21.34
CA LYS A 488 4.76 -9.54 21.19
C LYS A 488 4.77 -8.72 19.90
N ILE A 489 3.83 -8.99 19.00
CA ILE A 489 3.64 -8.25 17.74
C ILE A 489 3.05 -6.87 18.06
N SER A 490 3.59 -5.83 17.43
CA SER A 490 3.27 -4.42 17.63
C SER A 490 3.10 -3.68 16.31
N ASP A 491 2.66 -2.42 16.37
CA ASP A 491 2.57 -1.49 15.22
C ASP A 491 1.49 -1.88 14.20
N PHE A 492 0.23 -1.78 14.62
CA PHE A 492 -0.96 -2.08 13.80
C PHE A 492 -1.41 -0.90 12.92
N GLY A 493 -0.56 0.13 12.72
CA GLY A 493 -0.92 1.30 11.92
C GLY A 493 -1.31 0.97 10.48
N PHE A 494 -0.77 -0.12 9.94
CA PHE A 494 -1.10 -0.62 8.59
C PHE A 494 -2.11 -1.75 8.57
N ALA A 495 -2.62 -2.18 9.73
CA ALA A 495 -3.53 -3.30 9.81
C ALA A 495 -4.83 -3.03 9.06
N LYS A 496 -5.38 -4.08 8.45
CA LYS A 496 -6.60 -4.00 7.64
C LYS A 496 -7.59 -5.07 8.09
N LEU A 497 -8.88 -4.71 8.08
CA LEU A 497 -9.98 -5.65 8.28
C LEU A 497 -10.22 -6.44 7.01
N PHE A 498 -10.61 -7.70 7.20
CA PHE A 498 -10.85 -8.61 6.11
C PHE A 498 -12.16 -9.37 6.34
N GLY A 499 -13.00 -9.46 5.30
CA GLY A 499 -14.25 -10.22 5.39
C GLY A 499 -13.98 -11.71 5.58
N ILE A 500 -14.73 -12.38 6.47
CA ILE A 500 -14.51 -13.80 6.81
C ILE A 500 -14.58 -14.72 5.57
N ASN A 501 -15.34 -14.32 4.54
CA ASN A 501 -15.64 -15.12 3.35
C ASN A 501 -14.90 -14.71 2.06
N GLU A 502 -14.01 -13.71 2.11
CA GLU A 502 -13.26 -13.27 0.94
C GLU A 502 -11.87 -13.95 0.93
N ALA A 503 -11.33 -14.30 -0.24
CA ALA A 503 -10.01 -14.95 -0.33
C ALA A 503 -8.85 -13.93 -0.40
N GLN A 504 -9.14 -12.74 -0.91
CA GLN A 504 -8.21 -11.61 -1.06
C GLN A 504 -9.00 -10.31 -1.20
N GLN A 505 -8.40 -9.18 -0.82
CA GLN A 505 -8.96 -7.84 -1.02
C GLN A 505 -7.94 -6.93 -1.69
N LYS A 506 -8.43 -5.94 -2.46
CA LYS A 506 -7.59 -4.94 -3.11
C LYS A 506 -7.65 -3.63 -2.34
N THR A 507 -6.49 -3.04 -2.06
CA THR A 507 -6.38 -1.70 -1.48
C THR A 507 -5.65 -0.77 -2.45
N GLY A 508 -6.13 0.48 -2.56
CA GLY A 508 -5.44 1.52 -3.32
C GLY A 508 -4.22 2.10 -2.59
N ARG A 509 -4.06 1.81 -1.29
CA ARG A 509 -2.95 2.27 -0.46
C ARG A 509 -2.06 1.10 -0.06
N ILE A 510 -0.97 0.94 -0.80
CA ILE A 510 0.11 -0.01 -0.51
C ILE A 510 1.03 0.66 0.53
N ALA A 511 1.14 0.05 1.71
CA ALA A 511 1.96 0.56 2.78
C ALA A 511 2.46 -0.60 3.64
N GLY A 512 3.76 -0.56 3.97
CA GLY A 512 4.47 -1.62 4.65
C GLY A 512 5.96 -1.50 4.37
N THR A 513 6.75 -2.39 4.94
CA THR A 513 8.22 -2.33 4.81
C THR A 513 8.70 -3.12 3.61
N SER A 514 9.49 -2.46 2.75
CA SER A 514 10.14 -3.12 1.62
C SER A 514 10.91 -4.36 2.09
N GLY A 515 10.92 -5.43 1.30
CA GLY A 515 11.54 -6.74 1.61
C GLY A 515 10.76 -7.66 2.54
N TYR A 516 9.73 -7.16 3.23
CA TYR A 516 8.78 -7.99 3.98
C TYR A 516 7.41 -8.09 3.30
N MET A 517 7.08 -7.14 2.43
CA MET A 517 5.82 -7.14 1.70
C MET A 517 5.74 -8.30 0.72
N ALA A 518 4.62 -9.03 0.76
CA ALA A 518 4.33 -10.07 -0.21
C ALA A 518 4.25 -9.49 -1.64
N PRO A 519 4.70 -10.23 -2.67
CA PRO A 519 4.75 -9.74 -4.03
C PRO A 519 3.40 -9.23 -4.53
N GLU A 520 2.32 -9.99 -4.32
CA GLU A 520 0.98 -9.63 -4.75
C GLU A 520 0.46 -8.34 -4.08
N TYR A 521 0.88 -8.10 -2.84
CA TYR A 521 0.54 -6.89 -2.09
C TYR A 521 1.33 -5.68 -2.59
N ALA A 522 2.64 -5.82 -2.73
CA ALA A 522 3.52 -4.76 -3.19
C ALA A 522 3.20 -4.31 -4.63
N MET A 523 2.75 -5.23 -5.49
CA MET A 523 2.45 -4.96 -6.91
C MET A 523 1.04 -4.45 -7.16
N HIS A 524 0.05 -5.14 -6.60
CA HIS A 524 -1.34 -4.97 -7.00
C HIS A 524 -2.21 -4.38 -5.88
N GLY A 525 -1.62 -4.16 -4.70
CA GLY A 525 -2.36 -3.85 -3.49
C GLY A 525 -3.27 -4.99 -3.04
N LEU A 526 -3.01 -6.23 -3.47
CA LEU A 526 -3.78 -7.39 -3.05
C LEU A 526 -3.26 -7.89 -1.72
N PHE A 527 -4.08 -7.83 -0.67
CA PHE A 527 -3.71 -8.32 0.66
C PHE A 527 -4.64 -9.43 1.10
N SER A 528 -4.08 -10.36 1.87
CA SER A 528 -4.79 -11.49 2.49
C SER A 528 -4.00 -11.98 3.70
N THR A 529 -4.51 -13.01 4.40
CA THR A 529 -3.74 -13.72 5.44
C THR A 529 -2.41 -14.25 4.89
N LYS A 530 -2.37 -14.63 3.61
CA LYS A 530 -1.16 -15.12 2.95
C LYS A 530 -0.10 -14.03 2.74
N SER A 531 -0.49 -12.76 2.78
CA SER A 531 0.48 -11.66 2.71
C SER A 531 1.27 -11.52 4.01
N ASP A 532 0.62 -11.71 5.17
CA ASP A 532 1.30 -11.79 6.47
C ASP A 532 2.15 -13.06 6.59
N VAL A 533 1.69 -14.20 6.03
CA VAL A 533 2.47 -15.45 5.98
C VAL A 533 3.80 -15.22 5.25
N TYR A 534 3.80 -14.47 4.15
CA TYR A 534 5.04 -14.13 3.45
C TYR A 534 5.99 -13.33 4.36
N SER A 535 5.50 -12.27 5.00
CA SER A 535 6.29 -11.46 5.93
C SER A 535 6.82 -12.28 7.11
N TYR A 536 6.04 -13.25 7.59
CA TYR A 536 6.44 -14.20 8.62
C TYR A 536 7.60 -15.10 8.13
N GLY A 537 7.52 -15.61 6.90
CA GLY A 537 8.59 -16.39 6.29
C GLY A 537 9.93 -15.63 6.24
N VAL A 538 9.89 -14.37 5.79
CA VAL A 538 11.06 -13.49 5.79
C VAL A 538 11.62 -13.34 7.21
N LEU A 539 10.77 -13.03 8.18
CA LEU A 539 11.17 -12.86 9.58
C LEU A 539 11.81 -14.14 10.17
N VAL A 540 11.27 -15.31 9.87
CA VAL A 540 11.84 -16.60 10.31
C VAL A 540 13.25 -16.77 9.77
N LEU A 541 13.47 -16.48 8.48
CA LEU A 541 14.80 -16.60 7.87
C LEU A 541 15.79 -15.59 8.44
N GLU A 542 15.36 -14.37 8.79
CA GLU A 542 16.21 -13.42 9.51
C GLU A 542 16.59 -13.93 10.91
N ILE A 543 15.64 -14.50 11.66
CA ILE A 543 15.88 -15.05 13.00
C ILE A 543 16.91 -16.18 12.95
N ILE A 544 16.81 -17.08 11.97
CA ILE A 544 17.72 -18.24 11.83
C ILE A 544 19.11 -17.78 11.42
N THR A 545 19.20 -16.87 10.45
CA THR A 545 20.48 -16.45 9.87
C THR A 545 21.20 -15.39 10.71
N GLY A 546 20.46 -14.63 11.52
CA GLY A 546 20.98 -13.44 12.20
C GLY A 546 21.34 -12.30 11.24
N ARG A 547 20.85 -12.36 9.99
CA ARG A 547 21.13 -11.39 8.92
C ARG A 547 19.86 -10.63 8.54
N ARG A 548 20.02 -9.35 8.20
CA ARG A 548 18.91 -8.47 7.79
C ARG A 548 18.62 -8.68 6.30
N ASN A 549 17.35 -8.75 5.92
CA ASN A 549 16.93 -9.03 4.54
C ASN A 549 17.23 -7.88 3.55
N ILE A 550 17.42 -6.65 4.03
CA ILE A 550 17.77 -5.48 3.18
C ILE A 550 18.83 -4.61 3.87
N CYS A 551 19.91 -4.30 3.16
CA CYS A 551 20.74 -3.12 3.38
C CYS A 551 20.65 -2.17 2.18
N VAL A 552 20.69 -0.88 2.49
CA VAL A 552 20.85 0.27 1.59
C VAL A 552 22.35 0.59 1.43
N ASP A 553 23.23 -0.38 1.70
CA ASP A 553 24.68 -0.20 1.54
C ASP A 553 25.12 -0.78 0.20
N ASP A 554 25.64 0.10 -0.65
CA ASP A 554 26.25 -0.12 -1.98
C ASP A 554 27.54 -0.98 -1.93
N SER A 555 27.59 -2.03 -1.09
CA SER A 555 28.67 -3.00 -1.15
C SER A 555 28.30 -4.13 -2.11
N ALA A 556 29.11 -4.32 -3.14
CA ALA A 556 28.92 -5.30 -4.21
C ALA A 556 28.86 -6.79 -3.77
N ASP A 557 28.98 -7.08 -2.47
CA ASP A 557 29.03 -8.43 -1.88
C ASP A 557 27.80 -8.82 -1.05
N SER A 558 26.78 -7.96 -0.87
CA SER A 558 25.63 -8.30 -0.03
C SER A 558 24.58 -9.12 -0.78
N VAL A 559 24.71 -10.45 -0.74
CA VAL A 559 23.68 -11.37 -1.22
C VAL A 559 22.42 -11.25 -0.34
N ASP A 560 21.27 -11.01 -0.97
CA ASP A 560 19.93 -11.04 -0.36
C ASP A 560 19.74 -12.32 0.51
N VAL A 561 19.22 -12.16 1.73
CA VAL A 561 19.14 -13.27 2.72
C VAL A 561 18.29 -14.41 2.18
N LEU A 562 17.20 -14.10 1.49
CA LEU A 562 16.32 -15.11 0.91
C LEU A 562 17.08 -15.92 -0.16
N SER A 563 17.82 -15.23 -1.04
CA SER A 563 18.63 -15.83 -2.10
C SER A 563 19.72 -16.73 -1.54
N TYR A 564 20.41 -16.26 -0.51
CA TYR A 564 21.43 -17.02 0.20
C TYR A 564 20.88 -18.31 0.83
N VAL A 565 19.75 -18.23 1.55
CA VAL A 565 19.13 -19.40 2.19
C VAL A 565 18.65 -20.40 1.14
N TRP A 566 17.99 -19.93 0.08
CA TRP A 566 17.53 -20.81 -1.01
C TRP A 566 18.68 -21.54 -1.69
N HIS A 567 19.78 -20.84 -1.99
CA HIS A 567 20.97 -21.45 -2.55
C HIS A 567 21.52 -22.56 -1.64
N LYS A 568 21.59 -22.31 -0.33
CA LYS A 568 22.02 -23.32 0.66
C LYS A 568 21.06 -24.50 0.73
N TRP A 569 19.75 -24.26 0.69
CA TRP A 569 18.73 -25.31 0.67
C TRP A 569 18.90 -26.24 -0.55
N LYS A 570 18.95 -25.67 -1.76
CA LYS A 570 19.06 -26.42 -3.02
C LYS A 570 20.29 -27.34 -3.08
N HIS A 571 21.38 -26.96 -2.42
CA HIS A 571 22.63 -27.74 -2.41
C HIS A 571 22.75 -28.70 -1.22
N GLY A 572 21.69 -28.91 -0.44
CA GLY A 572 21.72 -29.76 0.76
C GLY A 572 22.58 -29.18 1.90
N GLN A 573 22.84 -27.86 1.88
CA GLN A 573 23.68 -27.14 2.83
C GLN A 573 22.86 -26.17 3.71
N ALA A 574 21.56 -26.39 3.87
CA ALA A 574 20.65 -25.46 4.56
C ALA A 574 21.17 -25.03 5.95
N LEU A 575 21.75 -25.96 6.71
CA LEU A 575 22.30 -25.69 8.04
C LEU A 575 23.47 -24.68 8.03
N HIS A 576 24.18 -24.52 6.91
CA HIS A 576 25.24 -23.50 6.78
C HIS A 576 24.69 -22.07 6.76
N ALA A 577 23.37 -21.90 6.59
CA ALA A 577 22.73 -20.61 6.68
C ALA A 577 22.42 -20.19 8.13
N VAL A 578 22.49 -21.12 9.09
CA VAL A 578 22.27 -20.83 10.52
C VAL A 578 23.34 -19.87 11.02
N ASP A 579 22.93 -18.92 11.85
CA ASP A 579 23.80 -17.91 12.44
C ASP A 579 25.05 -18.52 13.10
N PRO A 580 26.27 -18.20 12.62
CA PRO A 580 27.51 -18.74 13.16
C PRO A 580 27.72 -18.46 14.66
N SER A 581 27.09 -17.42 15.21
CA SER A 581 27.20 -17.09 16.65
C SER A 581 26.54 -18.14 17.57
N LEU A 582 25.67 -18.99 17.03
CA LEU A 582 25.08 -20.10 17.76
C LEU A 582 26.08 -21.24 17.98
N GLY A 583 27.08 -21.39 17.10
CA GLY A 583 27.97 -22.57 17.09
C GLY A 583 27.14 -23.85 16.98
N ASP A 584 27.53 -24.92 17.68
CA ASP A 584 26.79 -26.19 17.70
C ASP A 584 25.59 -26.20 18.68
N ARG A 585 25.16 -25.04 19.19
CA ARG A 585 24.14 -24.92 20.25
C ARG A 585 22.73 -24.77 19.69
N TYR A 586 22.35 -25.63 18.75
CA TYR A 586 21.01 -25.72 18.19
C TYR A 586 20.69 -27.16 17.78
N LEU A 587 19.41 -27.49 17.66
CA LEU A 587 18.98 -28.80 17.16
C LEU A 587 18.92 -28.76 15.63
N PRO A 588 19.76 -29.51 14.89
CA PRO A 588 19.82 -29.44 13.43
C PRO A 588 18.49 -29.71 12.74
N GLU A 589 17.75 -30.72 13.21
CA GLU A 589 16.42 -31.07 12.67
C GLU A 589 15.42 -29.92 12.84
N GLN A 590 15.43 -29.26 13.99
CA GLN A 590 14.56 -28.13 14.27
C GLN A 590 14.92 -26.91 13.42
N ALA A 591 16.22 -26.63 13.27
CA ALA A 591 16.70 -25.54 12.43
C ALA A 591 16.37 -25.77 10.95
N LEU A 592 16.62 -26.97 10.43
CA LEU A 592 16.27 -27.37 9.07
C LEU A 592 14.77 -27.21 8.82
N ARG A 593 13.95 -27.64 9.80
CA ARG A 593 12.49 -27.50 9.74
C ARG A 593 12.05 -26.03 9.69
N CYS A 594 12.63 -25.16 10.52
CA CYS A 594 12.32 -23.72 10.47
C CYS A 594 12.76 -23.08 9.14
N ILE A 595 13.89 -23.49 8.56
CA ILE A 595 14.32 -23.03 7.22
C ILE A 595 13.30 -23.46 6.17
N GLN A 596 12.89 -24.73 6.17
CA GLN A 596 11.90 -25.26 5.24
C GLN A 596 10.59 -24.50 5.32
N LEU A 597 10.08 -24.27 6.53
CA LEU A 597 8.85 -23.50 6.76
C LEU A 597 9.00 -22.04 6.30
N GLY A 598 10.14 -21.40 6.58
CA GLY A 598 10.45 -20.05 6.09
C GLY A 598 10.38 -19.99 4.56
N LEU A 599 10.99 -20.96 3.87
CA LEU A 599 10.95 -21.08 2.41
C LEU A 599 9.54 -21.35 1.87
N MET A 600 8.74 -22.20 2.52
CA MET A 600 7.33 -22.44 2.16
C MET A 600 6.45 -21.19 2.35
N CYS A 601 6.79 -20.32 3.31
CA CYS A 601 6.05 -19.09 3.56
C CYS A 601 6.30 -18.01 2.51
N ILE A 602 7.50 -17.96 1.92
CA ILE A 602 7.89 -16.93 0.94
C ILE A 602 7.61 -17.32 -0.53
N GLN A 603 6.75 -18.31 -0.77
CA GLN A 603 6.37 -18.71 -2.13
C GLN A 603 5.67 -17.57 -2.88
N GLU A 604 5.91 -17.47 -4.18
CA GLU A 604 5.32 -16.39 -5.00
C GLU A 604 3.79 -16.47 -5.02
N ASP A 605 3.26 -17.65 -5.35
CA ASP A 605 1.82 -17.92 -5.36
C ASP A 605 1.30 -17.99 -3.91
N PRO A 606 0.39 -17.08 -3.50
CA PRO A 606 -0.23 -17.12 -2.18
C PRO A 606 -0.93 -18.44 -1.88
N ALA A 607 -1.41 -19.18 -2.89
CA ALA A 607 -2.05 -20.47 -2.71
C ALA A 607 -1.08 -21.56 -2.21
N GLN A 608 0.20 -21.48 -2.58
CA GLN A 608 1.25 -22.43 -2.16
C GLN A 608 1.76 -22.18 -0.74
N ARG A 609 1.53 -20.97 -0.20
CA ARG A 609 1.91 -20.65 1.18
C ARG A 609 1.01 -21.42 2.16
N PRO A 610 1.52 -21.98 3.26
CA PRO A 610 0.67 -22.56 4.30
C PRO A 610 -0.20 -21.48 4.98
N ASN A 611 -1.29 -21.87 5.63
CA ASN A 611 -1.99 -20.97 6.56
C ASN A 611 -1.32 -21.01 7.95
N MET A 612 -1.63 -20.05 8.81
CA MET A 612 -0.99 -19.95 10.13
C MET A 612 -1.34 -21.14 11.04
N GLY A 613 -2.56 -21.68 10.97
CA GLY A 613 -2.95 -22.85 11.75
C GLY A 613 -2.08 -24.07 11.45
N SER A 614 -1.88 -24.37 10.16
CA SER A 614 -0.98 -25.42 9.69
C SER A 614 0.46 -25.16 10.11
N LEU A 615 0.94 -23.90 10.03
CA LEU A 615 2.30 -23.55 10.47
C LEU A 615 2.53 -23.82 11.95
N VAL A 616 1.58 -23.46 12.83
CA VAL A 616 1.68 -23.72 14.27
C VAL A 616 1.76 -25.22 14.56
N VAL A 617 0.94 -26.04 13.88
CA VAL A 617 0.99 -27.51 14.00
C VAL A 617 2.32 -28.06 13.48
N MET A 618 2.77 -27.57 12.32
CA MET A 618 4.03 -27.99 11.69
C MET A 618 5.24 -27.62 12.55
N LEU A 619 5.24 -26.48 13.25
CA LEU A 619 6.28 -26.11 14.20
C LEU A 619 6.28 -27.06 15.40
N SER A 620 5.11 -27.33 15.97
CA SER A 620 4.95 -28.12 17.20
C SER A 620 5.20 -29.62 17.04
N THR A 621 5.08 -30.14 15.81
CA THR A 621 5.06 -31.59 15.55
C THR A 621 6.13 -32.00 14.54
N CYS A 622 7.21 -32.64 15.01
CA CYS A 622 8.30 -33.11 14.14
C CYS A 622 7.91 -34.29 13.22
N SER A 623 6.82 -35.02 13.51
CA SER A 623 6.40 -36.21 12.75
C SER A 623 5.63 -35.89 11.46
N VAL A 624 5.24 -34.65 11.22
CA VAL A 624 4.56 -34.25 9.97
C VAL A 624 5.63 -34.05 8.89
N ALA A 625 5.59 -34.88 7.84
CA ALA A 625 6.39 -34.71 6.64
C ALA A 625 5.99 -33.39 5.96
N LEU A 626 6.98 -32.53 5.71
CA LEU A 626 6.78 -31.25 5.04
C LEU A 626 7.05 -31.42 3.54
N PRO A 627 6.22 -30.81 2.67
CA PRO A 627 6.50 -30.80 1.23
C PRO A 627 7.80 -30.04 0.95
N GLU A 628 8.52 -30.44 -0.10
CA GLU A 628 9.69 -29.68 -0.52
C GLU A 628 9.27 -28.29 -1.00
N PRO A 629 9.93 -27.21 -0.53
CA PRO A 629 9.63 -25.87 -0.99
C PRO A 629 10.11 -25.72 -2.44
N SER A 630 9.26 -25.15 -3.30
CA SER A 630 9.65 -24.70 -4.64
C SER A 630 10.50 -23.44 -4.58
N MET A 631 11.24 -23.16 -5.66
CA MET A 631 12.04 -21.95 -5.77
C MET A 631 11.15 -20.70 -5.67
N PRO A 632 11.41 -19.78 -4.73
CA PRO A 632 10.80 -18.46 -4.76
C PRO A 632 11.35 -17.72 -6.00
N THR A 633 10.50 -17.47 -7.00
CA THR A 633 10.90 -16.96 -8.34
C THR A 633 11.58 -15.57 -8.33
N PHE A 634 11.54 -14.85 -7.21
CA PHE A 634 12.15 -13.52 -7.03
C PHE A 634 13.66 -13.55 -6.71
N LEU A 635 14.24 -14.73 -6.43
CA LEU A 635 15.66 -14.89 -6.11
C LEU A 635 16.47 -15.00 -7.41
N ASP A 636 17.03 -13.89 -7.89
CA ASP A 636 17.76 -13.83 -9.15
C ASP A 636 19.02 -14.73 -9.10
N ILE A 637 19.17 -15.60 -10.11
CA ILE A 637 20.27 -16.59 -10.26
C ILE A 637 21.55 -15.93 -10.80
N THR A 638 21.62 -14.60 -10.91
CA THR A 638 22.70 -13.91 -11.63
C THR A 638 23.98 -13.65 -10.81
N GLY A 639 24.09 -14.15 -9.58
CA GLY A 639 25.28 -13.93 -8.75
C GLY A 639 26.31 -15.08 -8.66
N PHE A 640 26.04 -16.26 -9.24
CA PHE A 640 26.89 -17.44 -9.00
C PHE A 640 27.83 -17.84 -10.15
N ASP A 641 27.59 -17.37 -11.37
CA ASP A 641 28.36 -17.81 -12.55
C ASP A 641 29.50 -16.86 -12.96
N SER A 642 29.71 -15.72 -12.29
CA SER A 642 30.81 -14.79 -12.62
C SER A 642 32.06 -14.91 -11.74
N CYS A 643 32.15 -15.89 -10.84
CA CYS A 643 33.32 -16.09 -9.97
C CYS A 643 34.08 -17.39 -10.25
N ARG A 644 33.97 -17.93 -11.47
CA ARG A 644 34.81 -19.03 -11.95
C ARG A 644 35.35 -18.74 -13.35
N GLU A 645 36.24 -17.77 -13.42
CA GLU A 645 37.29 -17.67 -14.44
C GLU A 645 37.97 -16.33 -14.20
N LEU A 646 39.09 -16.35 -13.48
CA LEU A 646 40.21 -15.38 -13.49
C LEU A 646 41.03 -15.65 -12.23
N ASP A 647 41.81 -16.75 -12.27
CA ASP A 647 43.15 -16.82 -11.64
C ASP A 647 43.77 -18.20 -11.93
N VAL A 648 44.24 -18.38 -13.16
CA VAL A 648 45.36 -19.27 -13.49
C VAL A 648 46.20 -18.60 -14.58
N SER A 649 47.18 -17.80 -14.18
CA SER A 649 48.52 -17.69 -14.80
C SER A 649 49.23 -16.43 -14.32
N GLY A 650 50.12 -16.60 -13.33
CA GLY A 650 50.92 -15.51 -12.77
C GLY A 650 52.00 -15.96 -11.79
N ASN A 651 52.58 -17.15 -12.01
CA ASN A 651 53.95 -17.62 -11.72
C ASN A 651 53.99 -19.13 -11.59
#